data_AF-A0AA95NAI3-F1
#
_entry.id   AF-A0AA95NAI3-F1
#
_cell.length_a   1.000
_cell.length_b   1.000
_cell.length_c   1.000
_cell.angle_alpha   90.00
_cell.angle_beta   90.00
_cell.angle_gamma   90.00
#
_symmetry.space_group_name_H-M   'P 1'
#
loop_
_entity.id
_entity.type
_entity.pdbx_description
1 polymer ?
#
loop_
_entity_poly.entity_id
_entity_poly.type
_entity_poly.pdbx_seq_one_letter_code
_entity_poly.pdbx_strand_id
1 'polypeptide(L)'
;MTHHSSNALPQQPDGADGQRRLALKSFAVGLASLSAGCSGCSGGGGEDAGAPAPSPAASTSPPPPAPAPAPAPAPVDPPPAAGSAYRYKQPYLFSSIAKPLEPARLPGSEDLKLDAVGPHRNYVDFSSGWKWRNAGGDWIDAKQKTMGATPWATVLTNAAAGSSAGADYAVDIGTALKLVESSGRWNAWILRRTPGSTAPRLVAGRFNATAAWRPVIEVSYTDGSTATLNCRVSAPLTEGLSQPASALPDLPLPATLEFDRPSKPVRSASLRFRVTQHWDGSNPLLEFFLADPPINDDPVQQGVASAYPLDAGLGTHPSIIGQHRYDDGTPASSYFYTGEALNIELQNLYDPALWGGTPDKSKLPHRGLGKWIASWDAGGAEVVNSSYRGEHFEPLAPGMGALKVRMDKTPGIGDGAEVGQSGTLAANGFIFLPESRFGRQQRLFVRYYMRIGSRHRTPYRVNLSEKYQVLKQGVPTWTDCAGKCSIGAAHKTKRGGNSGTAGGGYGWTLRREFYDMVADPDSPAAGGWGNAWSFYDYQNNPPGHNYAGIGDRAFHSLGQRGGLGGVLYADRWYCVEEEIKLNSVDQPAIVNGQPHLINGVQQYWTADGEVRCWVDGRLAYESTGMVMRSLPLVTQPPGYLPGIRELGVAHIWFNWFHGGLTKNSIDRVLFISGLAYGDAYIGPMKI
;
A
#
# COMPACT_ATOMS: atom_id res chain seq x y z
N MET A 1 -17.97 -40.25 11.47
CA MET A 1 -18.02 -40.69 10.07
C MET A 1 -17.98 -39.44 9.21
N THR A 2 -16.79 -39.14 8.71
CA THR A 2 -16.37 -37.88 8.13
C THR A 2 -16.40 -37.98 6.60
N HIS A 3 -17.27 -37.22 5.95
CA HIS A 3 -17.21 -37.01 4.51
C HIS A 3 -16.49 -35.69 4.22
N HIS A 4 -15.24 -35.78 3.77
CA HIS A 4 -14.54 -34.69 3.09
C HIS A 4 -14.91 -34.74 1.61
N SER A 5 -15.59 -33.72 1.10
CA SER A 5 -15.78 -33.51 -0.34
C SER A 5 -14.80 -32.44 -0.83
N SER A 6 -13.67 -32.87 -1.39
CA SER A 6 -12.81 -32.05 -2.23
C SER A 6 -13.37 -32.05 -3.65
N ASN A 7 -13.89 -30.92 -4.13
CA ASN A 7 -14.25 -30.78 -5.53
C ASN A 7 -13.00 -30.46 -6.35
N ALA A 8 -12.38 -31.50 -6.89
CA ALA A 8 -11.50 -31.41 -8.05
C ALA A 8 -12.33 -31.10 -9.30
N LEU A 9 -11.88 -30.14 -10.12
CA LEU A 9 -12.43 -29.88 -11.44
C LEU A 9 -12.15 -31.09 -12.38
N PRO A 10 -13.07 -31.47 -13.28
CA PRO A 10 -12.79 -32.50 -14.27
C PRO A 10 -11.84 -31.96 -15.35
N GLN A 11 -10.79 -32.72 -15.64
CA GLN A 11 -9.95 -32.55 -16.82
C GLN A 11 -10.79 -32.77 -18.08
N GLN A 12 -10.70 -31.86 -19.05
CA GLN A 12 -11.14 -32.09 -20.42
C GLN A 12 -10.03 -32.76 -21.24
N PRO A 13 -10.36 -33.61 -22.22
CA PRO A 13 -9.38 -34.32 -23.05
C PRO A 13 -8.85 -33.43 -24.19
N ASP A 14 -7.58 -33.67 -24.53
CA ASP A 14 -6.84 -33.03 -25.60
C ASP A 14 -7.49 -33.19 -26.98
N GLY A 15 -7.57 -32.08 -27.73
CA GLY A 15 -7.96 -32.04 -29.13
C GLY A 15 -7.42 -30.77 -29.80
N ALA A 16 -6.46 -30.97 -30.69
CA ALA A 16 -5.63 -30.02 -31.41
C ALA A 16 -6.27 -28.67 -31.81
N ASP A 17 -5.63 -27.56 -31.44
CA ASP A 17 -5.32 -26.53 -32.42
C ASP A 17 -4.07 -25.71 -32.04
N GLY A 18 -3.21 -25.52 -33.03
CA GLY A 18 -1.84 -25.06 -32.89
C GLY A 18 -1.67 -23.54 -32.79
N GLN A 19 -0.53 -23.16 -32.23
CA GLN A 19 0.06 -21.82 -32.15
C GLN A 19 -0.50 -20.85 -31.10
N ARG A 20 0.05 -20.96 -29.88
CA ARG A 20 0.50 -19.83 -29.04
C ARG A 20 1.44 -20.35 -27.94
N ARG A 21 2.75 -20.40 -28.25
CA ARG A 21 3.81 -20.49 -27.25
C ARG A 21 4.14 -19.09 -26.78
N LEU A 22 4.03 -18.78 -25.47
CA LEU A 22 4.94 -17.89 -24.74
C LEU A 22 4.64 -17.84 -23.22
N ALA A 23 5.67 -18.24 -22.45
CA ALA A 23 6.13 -17.75 -21.15
C ALA A 23 5.19 -17.77 -19.89
N LEU A 24 5.35 -18.81 -19.07
CA LEU A 24 5.24 -18.70 -17.60
C LEU A 24 6.63 -18.58 -16.99
N LYS A 25 6.91 -17.49 -16.25
CA LYS A 25 8.02 -17.37 -15.32
C LYS A 25 7.55 -16.74 -13.99
N SER A 26 8.26 -17.14 -12.95
CA SER A 26 8.01 -17.10 -11.52
C SER A 26 7.68 -15.73 -10.91
N PHE A 27 6.96 -15.76 -9.79
CA PHE A 27 6.94 -14.68 -8.80
C PHE A 27 8.25 -14.72 -8.00
N ALA A 28 9.24 -14.01 -8.52
CA ALA A 28 10.31 -13.31 -7.84
C ALA A 28 11.16 -12.67 -8.95
N VAL A 29 11.57 -11.42 -8.74
CA VAL A 29 12.62 -10.66 -9.47
C VAL A 29 12.23 -9.94 -10.77
N GLY A 30 12.46 -8.62 -10.73
CA GLY A 30 13.33 -7.88 -11.67
C GLY A 30 12.97 -7.88 -13.16
N LEU A 31 12.65 -6.69 -13.67
CA LEU A 31 12.73 -6.40 -15.10
C LEU A 31 14.20 -6.40 -15.55
N ALA A 32 14.50 -7.18 -16.60
CA ALA A 32 15.61 -6.94 -17.50
C ALA A 32 15.09 -6.21 -18.75
N SER A 33 15.80 -5.13 -19.09
CA SER A 33 15.61 -4.16 -20.17
C SER A 33 15.82 -4.71 -21.57
N LEU A 34 15.21 -4.06 -22.57
CA LEU A 34 15.82 -3.85 -23.89
C LEU A 34 15.37 -2.51 -24.48
N SER A 35 16.30 -1.56 -24.43
CA SER A 35 16.35 -0.33 -25.21
C SER A 35 16.98 -0.61 -26.57
N ALA A 36 16.34 -0.17 -27.65
CA ALA A 36 17.01 0.11 -28.92
C ALA A 36 16.38 1.37 -29.52
N GLY A 37 17.18 2.43 -29.64
CA GLY A 37 16.79 3.65 -30.31
C GLY A 37 16.90 3.54 -31.82
N CYS A 38 16.22 4.44 -32.51
CA CYS A 38 16.69 5.00 -33.77
C CYS A 38 16.19 6.44 -33.91
N SER A 39 17.11 7.26 -34.39
CA SER A 39 17.10 8.71 -34.48
C SER A 39 16.18 9.27 -35.56
N GLY A 40 15.70 10.49 -35.34
CA GLY A 40 15.69 11.59 -36.28
C GLY A 40 14.83 11.48 -37.55
N CYS A 41 13.89 12.42 -37.69
CA CYS A 41 13.89 13.32 -38.85
C CYS A 41 13.06 14.58 -38.55
N SER A 42 13.72 15.71 -38.78
CA SER A 42 13.21 17.07 -38.86
C SER A 42 12.17 17.25 -39.97
N GLY A 43 11.23 18.16 -39.78
CA GLY A 43 10.40 18.69 -40.86
C GLY A 43 9.59 19.90 -40.37
N GLY A 44 10.05 21.09 -40.75
CA GLY A 44 9.37 22.36 -40.48
C GLY A 44 8.29 22.71 -41.50
N GLY A 45 7.57 23.79 -41.17
CA GLY A 45 6.53 24.44 -41.96
C GLY A 45 5.46 24.93 -40.97
N GLY A 46 5.19 26.22 -40.79
CA GLY A 46 5.28 27.33 -41.70
C GLY A 46 3.87 27.88 -41.90
N GLU A 47 3.60 29.04 -41.28
CA GLU A 47 2.54 30.02 -41.59
C GLU A 47 1.07 29.62 -41.34
N ASP A 48 0.36 30.36 -40.48
CA ASP A 48 -0.48 31.46 -40.97
C ASP A 48 -0.99 32.38 -39.86
N ALA A 49 -0.91 33.69 -40.12
CA ALA A 49 -1.33 34.76 -39.23
C ALA A 49 -2.76 35.22 -39.58
N GLY A 50 -3.71 34.98 -38.69
CA GLY A 50 -5.08 35.50 -38.77
C GLY A 50 -5.30 36.67 -37.80
N ALA A 51 -5.73 37.81 -38.34
CA ALA A 51 -6.00 39.06 -37.61
C ALA A 51 -7.13 38.94 -36.55
N PRO A 52 -7.10 39.73 -35.47
CA PRO A 52 -8.14 39.69 -34.43
C PRO A 52 -9.36 40.56 -34.77
N ALA A 53 -10.54 40.06 -34.40
CA ALA A 53 -11.82 40.75 -34.45
C ALA A 53 -11.97 41.82 -33.34
N PRO A 54 -12.85 42.84 -33.50
CA PRO A 54 -12.92 43.99 -32.60
C PRO A 54 -13.59 43.69 -31.25
N SER A 55 -13.08 44.33 -30.20
CA SER A 55 -13.56 44.23 -28.81
C SER A 55 -14.96 44.83 -28.60
N PRO A 56 -15.86 44.18 -27.84
CA PRO A 56 -17.09 44.79 -27.36
C PRO A 56 -16.84 45.67 -26.11
N ALA A 57 -17.70 46.69 -25.96
CA ALA A 57 -17.63 47.74 -24.96
C ALA A 57 -17.67 47.26 -23.50
N ALA A 58 -16.97 47.98 -22.63
CA ALA A 58 -16.80 47.67 -21.21
C ALA A 58 -18.09 47.81 -20.39
N SER A 59 -18.54 46.71 -19.79
CA SER A 59 -19.42 46.74 -18.62
C SER A 59 -18.57 46.86 -17.35
N THR A 60 -18.81 47.87 -16.53
CA THR A 60 -18.15 48.05 -15.23
C THR A 60 -18.61 46.98 -14.24
N SER A 61 -17.79 45.95 -14.03
CA SER A 61 -17.94 45.00 -12.92
C SER A 61 -17.49 45.63 -11.60
N PRO A 62 -18.13 45.28 -10.47
CA PRO A 62 -17.72 45.74 -9.14
C PRO A 62 -16.32 45.21 -8.79
N PRO A 63 -15.56 45.93 -7.93
CA PRO A 63 -14.20 45.55 -7.59
C PRO A 63 -14.15 44.15 -6.97
N PRO A 64 -13.12 43.35 -7.28
CA PRO A 64 -12.98 42.02 -6.71
C PRO A 64 -12.83 42.11 -5.18
N PRO A 65 -13.41 41.16 -4.43
CA PRO A 65 -13.24 41.10 -2.99
C PRO A 65 -11.76 41.01 -2.64
N ALA A 66 -11.38 41.66 -1.54
CA ALA A 66 -10.01 41.65 -1.05
C ALA A 66 -9.49 40.20 -0.94
N PRO A 67 -8.25 39.92 -1.37
CA PRO A 67 -7.68 38.58 -1.27
C PRO A 67 -7.73 38.12 0.20
N ALA A 68 -8.23 36.90 0.40
CA ALA A 68 -8.27 36.30 1.71
C ALA A 68 -6.86 36.32 2.34
N PRO A 69 -6.72 36.61 3.64
CA PRO A 69 -5.44 36.57 4.31
C PRO A 69 -4.79 35.20 4.09
N ALA A 70 -3.48 35.21 3.80
CA ALA A 70 -2.72 33.98 3.61
C ALA A 70 -2.97 33.06 4.82
N PRO A 71 -3.26 31.76 4.61
CA PRO A 71 -3.45 30.83 5.71
C PRO A 71 -2.21 30.87 6.61
N ALA A 72 -2.45 30.86 7.92
CA ALA A 72 -1.36 30.75 8.88
C ALA A 72 -0.47 29.54 8.52
N PRO A 73 0.87 29.64 8.67
CA PRO A 73 1.74 28.51 8.46
C PRO A 73 1.23 27.33 9.30
N ALA A 74 1.14 26.16 8.66
CA ALA A 74 0.68 24.94 9.32
C ALA A 74 1.47 24.74 10.64
N PRO A 75 0.81 24.33 11.73
CA PRO A 75 1.51 23.96 12.95
C PRO A 75 2.62 22.96 12.63
N VAL A 76 3.84 23.23 13.11
CA VAL A 76 4.93 22.27 13.00
C VAL A 76 4.53 21.08 13.88
N ASP A 77 4.29 19.93 13.26
CA ASP A 77 3.90 18.72 13.97
C ASP A 77 4.95 18.36 15.04
N PRO A 78 4.51 17.83 16.21
CA PRO A 78 5.42 17.37 17.24
C PRO A 78 6.30 16.23 16.73
N PRO A 79 7.49 16.04 17.32
CA PRO A 79 8.48 15.11 16.83
C PRO A 79 7.97 13.65 16.78
N PRO A 80 8.54 12.82 15.91
CA PRO A 80 8.24 11.39 15.84
C PRO A 80 8.44 10.70 17.20
N ALA A 81 7.41 10.04 17.71
CA ALA A 81 7.47 9.29 18.97
C ALA A 81 7.74 7.81 18.70
N ALA A 82 8.65 7.20 19.45
CA ALA A 82 8.82 5.74 19.44
C ALA A 82 7.48 5.09 19.83
N GLY A 83 7.00 4.18 18.99
CA GLY A 83 5.67 3.61 19.18
C GLY A 83 4.53 4.53 18.74
N SER A 84 4.75 5.53 17.88
CA SER A 84 3.65 6.23 17.21
C SER A 84 2.82 5.26 16.34
N ALA A 85 1.52 5.53 16.19
CA ALA A 85 0.60 4.74 15.37
C ALA A 85 0.94 4.77 13.87
N TYR A 86 1.70 5.78 13.42
CA TYR A 86 1.88 6.04 11.99
C TYR A 86 3.34 6.03 11.56
N ARG A 87 3.56 5.55 10.34
CA ARG A 87 4.90 5.39 9.73
C ARG A 87 5.69 6.69 9.65
N TYR A 88 5.03 7.81 9.34
CA TYR A 88 5.65 9.14 9.26
C TYR A 88 5.92 9.78 10.64
N LYS A 89 5.55 9.10 11.74
CA LYS A 89 5.83 9.54 13.12
C LYS A 89 6.77 8.58 13.84
N GLN A 90 7.44 7.68 13.13
CA GLN A 90 8.47 6.83 13.70
C GLN A 90 9.80 7.58 13.88
N PRO A 91 10.63 7.24 14.89
CA PRO A 91 11.88 7.94 15.20
C PRO A 91 12.89 8.04 14.05
N TYR A 92 12.82 7.10 13.12
CA TYR A 92 13.63 7.05 11.89
C TYR A 92 12.75 7.23 10.66
N LEU A 93 13.30 7.92 9.67
CA LEU A 93 12.63 8.23 8.44
C LEU A 93 12.62 7.03 7.50
N PHE A 94 13.76 6.35 7.35
CA PHE A 94 13.95 5.33 6.33
C PHE A 94 13.88 3.92 6.89
N SER A 95 13.20 3.04 6.16
CA SER A 95 13.18 1.63 6.49
C SER A 95 14.57 1.03 6.25
N SER A 96 15.09 0.32 7.25
CA SER A 96 16.44 -0.25 7.23
C SER A 96 16.44 -1.77 7.16
N ILE A 97 17.61 -2.33 6.81
CA ILE A 97 17.88 -3.77 6.73
C ILE A 97 19.20 -4.09 7.45
N ALA A 98 19.32 -5.32 7.96
CA ALA A 98 20.47 -5.74 8.76
C ALA A 98 21.56 -6.30 7.87
N LYS A 99 21.12 -6.91 6.77
CA LYS A 99 21.94 -7.58 5.78
C LYS A 99 21.27 -7.45 4.41
N PRO A 100 22.06 -7.49 3.33
CA PRO A 100 21.53 -7.32 1.98
C PRO A 100 20.72 -8.54 1.50
N LEU A 101 21.17 -9.73 1.86
CA LEU A 101 20.65 -11.00 1.36
C LEU A 101 20.43 -12.00 2.52
N GLU A 102 19.40 -12.82 2.38
CA GLU A 102 19.24 -14.08 3.10
C GLU A 102 19.63 -15.21 2.15
N PRO A 103 20.66 -16.02 2.47
CA PRO A 103 21.13 -17.09 1.58
C PRO A 103 20.04 -18.09 1.22
N ALA A 104 20.05 -18.56 -0.03
CA ALA A 104 19.21 -19.67 -0.47
C ALA A 104 19.41 -20.91 0.43
N ARG A 105 18.32 -21.62 0.70
CA ARG A 105 18.29 -22.83 1.57
C ARG A 105 18.11 -24.13 0.79
N LEU A 106 17.72 -24.03 -0.49
CA LEU A 106 17.57 -25.13 -1.42
C LEU A 106 18.54 -24.99 -2.61
N PRO A 107 19.08 -26.12 -3.12
CA PRO A 107 19.88 -26.11 -4.34
C PRO A 107 19.13 -25.52 -5.54
N GLY A 108 19.82 -24.70 -6.33
CA GLY A 108 19.27 -24.11 -7.55
C GLY A 108 18.29 -22.94 -7.34
N SER A 109 18.16 -22.44 -6.12
CA SER A 109 17.35 -21.25 -5.82
C SER A 109 18.19 -19.99 -5.64
N GLU A 110 17.54 -18.84 -5.66
CA GLU A 110 18.15 -17.52 -5.48
C GLU A 110 18.10 -17.08 -4.02
N ASP A 111 19.09 -16.29 -3.61
CA ASP A 111 19.09 -15.58 -2.33
C ASP A 111 17.87 -14.65 -2.24
N LEU A 112 17.29 -14.54 -1.05
CA LEU A 112 16.24 -13.57 -0.82
C LEU A 112 16.84 -12.18 -0.65
N LYS A 113 16.52 -11.29 -1.59
CA LYS A 113 16.86 -9.88 -1.54
C LYS A 113 16.09 -9.14 -0.44
N LEU A 114 16.80 -8.48 0.48
CA LEU A 114 16.19 -7.77 1.61
C LEU A 114 16.15 -6.24 1.42
N ASP A 115 17.04 -5.68 0.58
CA ASP A 115 17.11 -4.24 0.26
C ASP A 115 16.02 -3.75 -0.70
N ALA A 116 14.88 -4.44 -0.78
CA ALA A 116 13.70 -4.01 -1.53
C ALA A 116 12.76 -3.10 -0.69
N VAL A 117 13.28 -2.51 0.39
CA VAL A 117 12.55 -1.62 1.32
C VAL A 117 13.28 -0.29 1.49
N GLY A 118 12.60 0.75 1.96
CA GLY A 118 13.23 2.03 2.28
C GLY A 118 13.36 2.98 1.08
N PRO A 119 14.32 3.92 1.11
CA PRO A 119 14.33 5.05 0.22
C PRO A 119 14.72 4.68 -1.21
N HIS A 120 14.06 5.36 -2.13
CA HIS A 120 14.25 5.27 -3.57
C HIS A 120 14.12 6.69 -4.16
N ARG A 121 14.58 6.92 -5.40
CA ARG A 121 14.45 8.22 -6.06
C ARG A 121 13.05 8.84 -5.94
N ASN A 122 12.01 8.03 -6.07
CA ASN A 122 10.62 8.48 -6.04
C ASN A 122 9.93 8.31 -4.66
N TYR A 123 10.55 7.60 -3.72
CA TYR A 123 9.90 7.22 -2.46
C TYR A 123 10.78 7.46 -1.25
N VAL A 124 10.18 8.03 -0.21
CA VAL A 124 10.73 8.05 1.15
C VAL A 124 10.84 6.63 1.67
N ASP A 125 9.78 5.85 1.51
CA ASP A 125 9.73 4.44 1.85
C ASP A 125 8.94 3.70 0.78
N PHE A 126 9.67 3.05 -0.13
CA PHE A 126 9.16 2.32 -1.28
C PHE A 126 8.07 1.33 -0.89
N SER A 127 8.30 0.52 0.15
CA SER A 127 7.35 -0.51 0.55
C SER A 127 6.02 0.07 0.98
N SER A 128 5.99 1.23 1.62
CA SER A 128 4.76 1.89 2.04
C SER A 128 4.07 2.72 0.94
N GLY A 129 4.74 2.94 -0.19
CA GLY A 129 4.33 3.87 -1.24
C GLY A 129 4.39 5.35 -0.87
N TRP A 130 5.04 5.70 0.25
CA TRP A 130 5.25 7.08 0.66
C TRP A 130 6.22 7.79 -0.28
N LYS A 131 5.69 8.70 -1.09
CA LYS A 131 6.44 9.45 -2.10
C LYS A 131 7.15 10.68 -1.55
N TRP A 132 8.26 11.02 -2.20
CA TRP A 132 8.75 12.39 -2.21
C TRP A 132 7.81 13.27 -3.04
N ARG A 133 7.73 14.57 -2.71
CA ARG A 133 7.16 15.59 -3.61
C ARG A 133 8.02 15.72 -4.86
N ASN A 134 9.34 15.73 -4.68
CA ASN A 134 10.31 15.83 -5.75
C ASN A 134 11.14 14.55 -5.86
N ALA A 135 11.26 14.03 -7.10
CA ALA A 135 12.14 12.91 -7.33
C ALA A 135 13.60 13.29 -7.05
N GLY A 136 14.33 12.41 -6.36
CA GLY A 136 15.67 12.68 -5.86
C GLY A 136 15.68 13.17 -4.40
N GLY A 137 14.51 13.30 -3.77
CA GLY A 137 14.36 13.67 -2.37
C GLY A 137 13.84 15.09 -2.17
N ASP A 138 13.22 15.31 -1.02
CA ASP A 138 12.84 16.64 -0.52
C ASP A 138 13.73 17.01 0.67
N TRP A 139 14.06 18.28 0.78
CA TRP A 139 14.94 18.75 1.84
C TRP A 139 14.60 20.15 2.35
N ILE A 140 15.17 20.45 3.51
CA ILE A 140 15.21 21.78 4.10
C ILE A 140 16.67 22.27 4.14
N ASP A 141 16.86 23.53 3.74
CA ASP A 141 18.18 24.14 3.65
C ASP A 141 18.60 24.80 4.99
N ALA A 142 19.82 25.34 5.08
CA ALA A 142 20.36 25.96 6.29
C ALA A 142 19.60 27.22 6.75
N LYS A 143 18.79 27.81 5.86
CA LYS A 143 17.89 28.93 6.15
C LYS A 143 16.48 28.44 6.49
N GLN A 144 16.32 27.14 6.68
CA GLN A 144 15.05 26.47 6.94
C GLN A 144 14.03 26.65 5.80
N LYS A 145 14.51 26.86 4.57
CA LYS A 145 13.65 26.92 3.39
C LYS A 145 13.51 25.54 2.77
N THR A 146 12.27 25.08 2.59
CA THR A 146 11.96 23.87 1.82
C THR A 146 12.49 24.03 0.40
N MET A 147 13.24 23.02 -0.08
CA MET A 147 13.94 23.02 -1.36
C MET A 147 14.85 24.24 -1.56
N GLY A 148 15.34 24.82 -0.47
CA GLY A 148 16.27 25.94 -0.52
C GLY A 148 17.64 25.54 -1.07
N ALA A 149 18.38 26.52 -1.56
CA ALA A 149 19.67 26.33 -2.22
C ALA A 149 20.87 26.45 -1.26
N THR A 150 20.65 26.77 0.03
CA THR A 150 21.75 26.97 0.99
C THR A 150 22.02 25.66 1.74
N PRO A 151 23.02 24.86 1.36
CA PRO A 151 23.30 23.60 2.05
C PRO A 151 23.68 23.84 3.52
N TRP A 152 23.39 22.85 4.36
CA TRP A 152 23.82 22.84 5.76
C TRP A 152 25.33 22.70 5.88
N ALA A 153 25.95 22.01 4.92
CA ALA A 153 27.38 21.86 4.83
C ALA A 153 27.80 21.60 3.38
N THR A 154 29.04 21.96 3.06
CA THR A 154 29.66 21.67 1.76
C THR A 154 31.07 21.14 1.96
N VAL A 155 31.52 20.27 1.05
CA VAL A 155 32.88 19.72 1.09
C VAL A 155 33.45 19.59 -0.31
N LEU A 156 34.66 20.10 -0.51
CA LEU A 156 35.38 19.98 -1.77
C LEU A 156 36.07 18.61 -1.84
N THR A 157 35.68 17.77 -2.80
CA THR A 157 36.17 16.39 -2.91
C THR A 157 37.26 16.23 -3.97
N ASN A 158 38.42 16.84 -3.70
CA ASN A 158 39.59 16.86 -4.58
C ASN A 158 40.88 16.32 -3.93
N ALA A 159 40.78 15.60 -2.81
CA ALA A 159 41.93 15.03 -2.10
C ALA A 159 42.57 13.83 -2.85
N ALA A 160 41.89 13.30 -3.86
CA ALA A 160 42.39 12.26 -4.75
C ALA A 160 41.85 12.47 -6.18
N ALA A 161 42.49 11.80 -7.15
CA ALA A 161 42.09 11.81 -8.56
C ALA A 161 42.20 10.40 -9.15
N GLY A 162 41.24 10.04 -10.01
CA GLY A 162 41.18 8.74 -10.68
C GLY A 162 39.93 7.93 -10.31
N SER A 163 39.46 7.12 -11.26
CA SER A 163 38.22 6.34 -11.16
C SER A 163 38.24 5.24 -10.09
N SER A 164 39.40 4.92 -9.53
CA SER A 164 39.57 3.96 -8.43
C SER A 164 40.23 4.57 -7.18
N ALA A 165 40.57 5.86 -7.23
CA ALA A 165 41.19 6.54 -6.11
C ALA A 165 40.13 6.90 -5.07
N GLY A 166 40.42 6.64 -3.79
CA GLY A 166 39.52 6.97 -2.68
C GLY A 166 40.21 7.82 -1.61
N ALA A 167 39.44 8.67 -0.95
CA ALA A 167 39.91 9.59 0.09
C ALA A 167 38.83 9.81 1.15
N ASP A 168 39.26 10.01 2.38
CA ASP A 168 38.39 10.29 3.51
C ASP A 168 38.16 11.79 3.65
N TYR A 169 36.95 12.17 4.00
CA TYR A 169 36.51 13.54 4.16
C TYR A 169 35.78 13.69 5.50
N ALA A 170 35.87 14.89 6.04
CA ALA A 170 35.13 15.31 7.22
C ALA A 170 34.50 16.68 6.95
N VAL A 171 33.30 16.91 7.47
CA VAL A 171 32.60 18.19 7.31
C VAL A 171 31.84 18.53 8.59
N ASP A 172 31.92 19.79 9.01
CA ASP A 172 31.15 20.28 10.16
C ASP A 172 29.66 20.32 9.81
N ILE A 173 28.86 19.71 10.68
CA ILE A 173 27.40 19.68 10.60
C ILE A 173 26.77 20.10 11.93
N GLY A 174 27.54 20.74 12.82
CA GLY A 174 27.12 21.05 14.19
C GLY A 174 25.82 21.86 14.26
N THR A 175 25.65 22.85 13.37
CA THR A 175 24.45 23.68 13.31
C THR A 175 23.21 22.86 12.92
N ALA A 176 23.33 22.01 11.91
CA ALA A 176 22.24 21.13 11.47
C ALA A 176 21.88 20.10 12.53
N LEU A 177 22.87 19.48 13.19
CA LEU A 177 22.62 18.46 14.19
C LEU A 177 21.99 19.06 15.47
N LYS A 178 22.32 20.31 15.81
CA LYS A 178 21.60 21.08 16.85
C LYS A 178 20.14 21.28 16.48
N LEU A 179 19.82 21.60 15.21
CA LEU A 179 18.44 21.68 14.77
C LEU A 179 17.73 20.32 14.89
N VAL A 180 18.36 19.23 14.43
CA VAL A 180 17.82 17.86 14.54
C VAL A 180 17.48 17.52 16.00
N GLU A 181 18.38 17.84 16.93
CA GLU A 181 18.19 17.64 18.36
C GLU A 181 17.04 18.50 18.91
N SER A 182 17.10 19.82 18.72
CA SER A 182 16.17 20.77 19.35
C SER A 182 14.76 20.72 18.78
N SER A 183 14.59 20.34 17.51
CA SER A 183 13.29 20.20 16.85
C SER A 183 12.78 18.76 16.81
N GLY A 184 13.60 17.82 17.28
CA GLY A 184 13.30 16.40 17.28
C GLY A 184 13.09 15.78 15.89
N ARG A 185 13.64 16.39 14.83
CA ARG A 185 13.59 15.90 13.46
C ARG A 185 14.39 14.61 13.27
N TRP A 186 14.19 13.98 12.11
CA TRP A 186 15.04 12.87 11.68
C TRP A 186 16.48 13.33 11.42
N ASN A 187 17.45 12.50 11.81
CA ASN A 187 18.85 12.69 11.43
C ASN A 187 19.11 12.09 10.03
N ALA A 188 18.32 12.54 9.06
CA ALA A 188 18.29 12.05 7.70
C ALA A 188 18.74 13.14 6.74
N TRP A 189 19.57 12.77 5.77
CA TRP A 189 20.35 13.68 4.94
C TRP A 189 20.21 13.35 3.47
N ILE A 190 20.03 14.37 2.64
CA ILE A 190 20.19 14.30 1.20
C ILE A 190 21.59 14.79 0.85
N LEU A 191 22.38 13.91 0.25
CA LEU A 191 23.72 14.18 -0.26
C LEU A 191 23.66 14.29 -1.78
N ARG A 192 24.13 15.42 -2.32
CA ARG A 192 24.18 15.62 -3.77
C ARG A 192 25.45 16.34 -4.19
N ARG A 193 25.73 16.28 -5.49
CA ARG A 193 26.71 17.16 -6.12
C ARG A 193 26.10 18.55 -6.27
N THR A 194 26.92 19.58 -6.13
CA THR A 194 26.52 20.96 -6.44
C THR A 194 25.98 21.04 -7.87
N PRO A 195 24.88 21.78 -8.12
CA PRO A 195 24.37 21.99 -9.47
C PRO A 195 25.47 22.45 -10.43
N GLY A 196 25.52 21.85 -11.63
CA GLY A 196 26.55 22.12 -12.63
C GLY A 196 27.88 21.39 -12.43
N SER A 197 28.05 20.61 -11.35
CA SER A 197 29.22 19.75 -11.18
C SER A 197 29.30 18.69 -12.29
N THR A 198 30.46 18.61 -12.93
CA THR A 198 30.76 17.56 -13.93
C THR A 198 31.71 16.50 -13.40
N ALA A 199 31.98 16.49 -12.09
CA ALA A 199 32.86 15.53 -11.42
C ALA A 199 32.02 14.44 -10.72
N PRO A 200 31.85 13.23 -11.31
CA PRO A 200 31.14 12.14 -10.67
C PRO A 200 31.86 11.67 -9.40
N ARG A 201 31.10 11.25 -8.39
CA ARG A 201 31.62 10.71 -7.13
C ARG A 201 30.79 9.51 -6.72
N LEU A 202 31.45 8.45 -6.24
CA LEU A 202 30.82 7.45 -5.40
C LEU A 202 31.24 7.64 -3.95
N VAL A 203 30.30 7.44 -3.04
CA VAL A 203 30.52 7.55 -1.60
C VAL A 203 30.28 6.19 -0.95
N ALA A 204 31.14 5.78 -0.02
CA ALA A 204 30.95 4.53 0.69
C ALA A 204 29.59 4.49 1.41
N GLY A 205 28.84 3.40 1.23
CA GLY A 205 27.57 3.16 1.93
C GLY A 205 27.74 2.43 3.26
N ARG A 206 26.64 2.28 4.00
CA ARG A 206 26.57 1.53 5.27
C ARG A 206 27.09 0.10 5.13
N PHE A 207 26.87 -0.52 3.97
CA PHE A 207 27.26 -1.90 3.68
C PHE A 207 28.64 -2.04 3.03
N ASN A 208 29.45 -0.97 3.01
CA ASN A 208 30.82 -1.09 2.54
C ASN A 208 31.59 -2.15 3.36
N ALA A 209 32.37 -2.99 2.67
CA ALA A 209 33.11 -4.09 3.30
C ALA A 209 34.13 -3.58 4.32
N THR A 210 34.75 -2.42 4.04
CA THR A 210 35.66 -1.77 4.97
C THR A 210 34.87 -0.94 5.97
N ALA A 211 34.75 -1.43 7.21
CA ALA A 211 33.95 -0.75 8.24
C ALA A 211 34.38 0.70 8.51
N ALA A 212 35.68 1.00 8.44
CA ALA A 212 36.22 2.35 8.64
C ALA A 212 35.80 3.37 7.56
N TRP A 213 35.35 2.90 6.38
CA TRP A 213 34.91 3.76 5.28
C TRP A 213 33.44 4.14 5.39
N ARG A 214 32.68 3.44 6.23
CA ARG A 214 31.23 3.68 6.39
C ARG A 214 31.00 5.08 6.98
N PRO A 215 29.98 5.82 6.52
CA PRO A 215 29.69 7.14 7.06
C PRO A 215 29.36 7.07 8.55
N VAL A 216 29.87 8.04 9.32
CA VAL A 216 29.56 8.21 10.75
C VAL A 216 29.51 9.69 11.12
N ILE A 217 28.73 10.04 12.15
CA ILE A 217 28.80 11.38 12.75
C ILE A 217 29.48 11.27 14.10
N GLU A 218 30.57 12.02 14.26
CA GLU A 218 31.26 12.20 15.54
C GLU A 218 30.67 13.43 16.22
N VAL A 219 30.14 13.26 17.43
CA VAL A 219 29.46 14.32 18.19
C VAL A 219 30.13 14.54 19.54
N SER A 220 30.29 15.81 19.90
CA SER A 220 30.59 16.24 21.26
C SER A 220 29.36 16.92 21.83
N TYR A 221 29.01 16.56 23.07
CA TYR A 221 27.85 17.10 23.78
C TYR A 221 28.25 18.24 24.71
N THR A 222 27.26 19.01 25.15
CA THR A 222 27.49 20.17 26.04
C THR A 222 27.99 19.78 27.43
N ASP A 223 27.74 18.54 27.87
CA ASP A 223 28.25 17.96 29.13
C ASP A 223 29.72 17.49 29.04
N GLY A 224 30.36 17.66 27.88
CA GLY A 224 31.74 17.23 27.63
C GLY A 224 31.89 15.77 27.17
N SER A 225 30.82 14.98 27.17
CA SER A 225 30.85 13.61 26.63
C SER A 225 30.85 13.59 25.09
N THR A 226 31.30 12.48 24.50
CA THR A 226 31.34 12.28 23.04
C THR A 226 30.61 11.00 22.65
N ALA A 227 30.13 10.93 21.40
CA ALA A 227 29.57 9.71 20.82
C ALA A 227 29.84 9.62 19.31
N THR A 228 29.66 8.41 18.77
CA THR A 228 29.60 8.15 17.33
C THR A 228 28.18 7.73 16.99
N LEU A 229 27.52 8.47 16.10
CA LEU A 229 26.20 8.15 15.57
C LEU A 229 26.40 7.35 14.28
N ASN A 230 25.90 6.12 14.24
CA ASN A 230 26.13 5.21 13.13
C ASN A 230 25.19 5.51 11.96
N CYS A 231 25.67 5.35 10.73
CA CYS A 231 24.81 5.34 9.55
C CYS A 231 23.92 4.08 9.58
N ARG A 232 22.61 4.30 9.66
CA ARG A 232 21.56 3.29 9.68
C ARG A 232 21.00 2.99 8.29
N VAL A 233 20.89 3.99 7.43
CA VAL A 233 20.44 3.78 6.06
C VAL A 233 21.33 4.58 5.14
N SER A 234 21.66 3.99 3.99
CA SER A 234 22.32 4.68 2.91
C SER A 234 21.79 4.15 1.59
N ALA A 235 21.27 5.00 0.71
CA ALA A 235 20.73 4.55 -0.57
C ALA A 235 20.89 5.61 -1.66
N PRO A 236 21.12 5.22 -2.92
CA PRO A 236 21.07 6.16 -4.03
C PRO A 236 19.64 6.62 -4.30
N LEU A 237 19.52 7.87 -4.76
CA LEU A 237 18.28 8.49 -5.22
C LEU A 237 18.37 8.78 -6.73
N THR A 238 18.99 7.87 -7.48
CA THR A 238 19.28 8.00 -8.91
C THR A 238 18.20 7.39 -9.80
N GLU A 239 18.21 7.76 -11.08
CA GLU A 239 17.37 7.15 -12.09
C GLU A 239 17.83 5.72 -12.44
N GLY A 240 16.97 4.97 -13.14
CA GLY A 240 17.29 3.64 -13.65
C GLY A 240 17.12 2.48 -12.64
N LEU A 241 16.84 2.77 -11.38
CA LEU A 241 16.50 1.75 -10.38
C LEU A 241 15.00 1.47 -10.38
N SER A 242 14.64 0.19 -10.39
CA SER A 242 13.23 -0.26 -10.29
C SER A 242 12.77 -0.49 -8.85
N GLN A 243 13.72 -0.52 -7.90
CA GLN A 243 13.51 -0.81 -6.48
C GLN A 243 14.65 -0.17 -5.66
N PRO A 244 14.50 -0.05 -4.33
CA PRO A 244 15.58 0.42 -3.47
C PRO A 244 16.86 -0.40 -3.63
N ALA A 245 17.99 0.24 -3.29
CA ALA A 245 19.32 -0.34 -3.36
C ALA A 245 20.14 0.10 -2.14
N SER A 246 19.57 -0.05 -0.94
CA SER A 246 20.18 0.40 0.31
C SER A 246 21.38 -0.43 0.76
N ALA A 247 21.64 -1.54 0.06
CA ALA A 247 22.74 -2.46 0.29
C ALA A 247 24.03 -2.11 -0.46
N LEU A 248 24.03 -1.10 -1.34
CA LEU A 248 25.19 -0.81 -2.17
C LEU A 248 26.41 -0.41 -1.31
N PRO A 249 27.59 -1.02 -1.55
CA PRO A 249 28.81 -0.66 -0.83
C PRO A 249 29.32 0.73 -1.24
N ASP A 250 29.01 1.15 -2.46
CA ASP A 250 29.37 2.43 -3.07
C ASP A 250 28.11 3.07 -3.68
N LEU A 251 27.81 4.30 -3.26
CA LEU A 251 26.58 5.01 -3.58
C LEU A 251 26.84 6.03 -4.69
N PRO A 252 26.15 5.93 -5.84
CA PRO A 252 26.09 7.05 -6.77
C PRO A 252 25.24 8.19 -6.18
N LEU A 253 25.54 9.42 -6.61
CA LEU A 253 24.86 10.63 -6.14
C LEU A 253 23.81 11.13 -7.16
N PRO A 254 22.66 11.67 -6.70
CA PRO A 254 22.32 11.95 -5.31
C PRO A 254 22.03 10.69 -4.49
N ALA A 255 22.24 10.77 -3.19
CA ALA A 255 22.00 9.69 -2.24
C ALA A 255 21.37 10.23 -0.95
N THR A 256 20.79 9.34 -0.16
CA THR A 256 20.35 9.62 1.20
C THR A 256 21.15 8.86 2.22
N LEU A 257 21.36 9.47 3.39
CA LEU A 257 22.00 8.88 4.56
C LEU A 257 21.15 9.18 5.79
N GLU A 258 20.87 8.19 6.64
CA GLU A 258 20.26 8.42 7.95
C GLU A 258 21.11 7.81 9.05
N PHE A 259 21.24 8.55 10.15
CA PHE A 259 22.09 8.20 11.28
C PHE A 259 21.29 8.05 12.57
N ASP A 260 21.89 7.42 13.58
CA ASP A 260 21.39 7.50 14.95
C ASP A 260 21.19 8.97 15.36
N ARG A 261 20.17 9.24 16.19
CA ARG A 261 19.90 10.61 16.68
C ARG A 261 20.83 10.95 17.86
N PRO A 262 21.22 12.23 18.03
CA PRO A 262 21.93 12.65 19.22
C PRO A 262 21.07 12.38 20.47
N SER A 263 21.67 11.81 21.51
CA SER A 263 20.98 11.47 22.75
C SER A 263 21.02 12.57 23.81
N LYS A 264 21.76 13.66 23.54
CA LYS A 264 22.02 14.78 24.44
C LYS A 264 22.19 16.08 23.64
N PRO A 265 22.12 17.26 24.30
CA PRO A 265 22.34 18.54 23.64
C PRO A 265 23.72 18.62 22.96
N VAL A 266 23.70 19.00 21.68
CA VAL A 266 24.88 18.95 20.81
C VAL A 266 25.74 20.20 21.01
N ARG A 267 27.04 20.02 21.22
CA ARG A 267 28.03 21.11 21.23
C ARG A 267 28.62 21.32 19.83
N SER A 268 29.12 20.26 19.22
CA SER A 268 29.72 20.24 17.88
C SER A 268 29.56 18.84 17.25
N ALA A 269 29.55 18.77 15.92
CA ALA A 269 29.44 17.50 15.22
C ALA A 269 30.13 17.52 13.85
N SER A 270 30.82 16.44 13.53
CA SER A 270 31.53 16.24 12.27
C SER A 270 31.01 14.98 11.57
N LEU A 271 30.57 15.10 10.33
CA LEU A 271 30.25 13.95 9.48
C LEU A 271 31.53 13.48 8.78
N ARG A 272 31.93 12.25 9.05
CA ARG A 272 33.02 11.59 8.32
C ARG A 272 32.47 10.59 7.32
N PHE A 273 33.05 10.58 6.14
CA PHE A 273 32.70 9.65 5.06
C PHE A 273 33.87 9.48 4.09
N ARG A 274 33.80 8.46 3.25
CA ARG A 274 34.80 8.22 2.20
C ARG A 274 34.18 8.40 0.82
N VAL A 275 34.84 9.17 -0.04
CA VAL A 275 34.62 9.07 -1.48
C VAL A 275 35.48 7.92 -1.99
N THR A 276 34.87 6.93 -2.62
CA THR A 276 35.57 5.72 -3.07
C THR A 276 36.05 5.81 -4.52
N GLN A 277 35.48 6.73 -5.32
CA GLN A 277 35.87 6.95 -6.71
C GLN A 277 35.84 8.45 -7.07
N HIS A 278 36.95 8.97 -7.64
CA HIS A 278 37.17 10.38 -7.97
C HIS A 278 37.40 10.60 -9.47
N TRP A 279 36.34 10.49 -10.28
CA TRP A 279 36.46 10.80 -11.70
C TRP A 279 36.75 12.28 -11.96
N ASP A 280 37.38 12.53 -13.10
CA ASP A 280 37.68 13.88 -13.56
C ASP A 280 36.40 14.69 -13.79
N GLY A 281 36.54 16.00 -13.69
CA GLY A 281 35.44 16.95 -13.90
C GLY A 281 35.65 18.25 -13.12
N SER A 282 34.73 19.18 -13.33
CA SER A 282 34.74 20.49 -12.68
C SER A 282 33.84 20.50 -11.44
N ASN A 283 34.18 21.39 -10.50
CA ASN A 283 33.42 21.66 -9.29
C ASN A 283 33.05 20.37 -8.49
N PRO A 284 34.02 19.64 -7.91
CA PRO A 284 33.76 18.42 -7.14
C PRO A 284 33.22 18.71 -5.74
N LEU A 285 32.34 19.71 -5.60
CA LEU A 285 31.75 20.13 -4.35
C LEU A 285 30.49 19.31 -4.07
N LEU A 286 30.47 18.63 -2.92
CA LEU A 286 29.28 17.96 -2.41
C LEU A 286 28.53 18.86 -1.43
N GLU A 287 27.21 18.74 -1.45
CA GLU A 287 26.27 19.51 -0.63
C GLU A 287 25.44 18.55 0.25
N PHE A 288 25.22 18.94 1.50
CA PHE A 288 24.44 18.19 2.47
C PHE A 288 23.20 18.99 2.88
N PHE A 289 22.04 18.36 2.76
CA PHE A 289 20.75 18.92 3.20
C PHE A 289 20.06 17.97 4.16
N LEU A 290 19.24 18.48 5.10
CA LEU A 290 18.39 17.63 5.93
C LEU A 290 17.13 17.23 5.15
N ALA A 291 16.76 15.96 5.19
CA ALA A 291 15.56 15.46 4.52
C ALA A 291 14.27 16.09 5.10
N ASP A 292 13.31 16.40 4.24
CA ASP A 292 12.04 17.05 4.57
C ASP A 292 10.89 16.48 3.71
N PRO A 293 10.54 15.20 3.90
CA PRO A 293 9.49 14.55 3.12
C PRO A 293 8.12 15.21 3.36
N PRO A 294 7.15 15.10 2.43
CA PRO A 294 5.76 15.43 2.73
C PRO A 294 5.23 14.50 3.82
N ILE A 295 4.49 15.05 4.78
CA ILE A 295 3.74 14.27 5.78
C ILE A 295 2.25 14.47 5.55
N ASN A 296 1.42 13.55 6.03
CA ASN A 296 -0.02 13.69 5.93
C ASN A 296 -0.49 14.84 6.83
N ASP A 297 -1.03 15.89 6.21
CA ASP A 297 -1.62 17.05 6.88
C ASP A 297 -3.15 17.11 6.71
N ASP A 298 -3.75 16.10 6.07
CA ASP A 298 -5.19 16.00 5.91
C ASP A 298 -5.89 16.03 7.28
N PRO A 299 -6.97 16.82 7.43
CA PRO A 299 -7.67 16.94 8.69
C PRO A 299 -8.33 15.62 9.08
N VAL A 300 -8.50 15.40 10.39
CA VAL A 300 -9.37 14.33 10.87
C VAL A 300 -10.80 14.70 10.52
N GLN A 301 -11.44 13.90 9.67
CA GLN A 301 -12.83 14.05 9.31
C GLN A 301 -13.70 13.27 10.30
N GLN A 302 -14.73 13.95 10.81
CA GLN A 302 -15.81 13.32 11.56
C GLN A 302 -16.93 12.94 10.60
N GLY A 303 -17.53 11.77 10.79
CA GLY A 303 -18.66 11.31 9.99
C GLY A 303 -19.91 11.12 10.84
N VAL A 304 -20.88 10.38 10.28
CA VAL A 304 -22.15 10.08 10.94
C VAL A 304 -21.98 9.48 12.34
N ALA A 305 -20.94 8.66 12.56
CA ALA A 305 -20.67 7.99 13.84
C ALA A 305 -20.36 8.95 15.00
N SER A 306 -19.97 10.21 14.72
CA SER A 306 -19.69 11.21 15.76
C SER A 306 -20.91 11.52 16.66
N ALA A 307 -22.13 11.28 16.17
CA ALA A 307 -23.37 11.45 16.92
C ALA A 307 -23.79 10.21 17.73
N TYR A 308 -23.11 9.07 17.57
CA TYR A 308 -23.49 7.77 18.14
C TYR A 308 -22.32 7.21 18.97
N PRO A 309 -22.26 7.49 20.29
CA PRO A 309 -21.24 6.92 21.17
C PRO A 309 -21.17 5.41 21.06
N LEU A 310 -19.96 4.87 20.84
CA LEU A 310 -19.72 3.44 20.62
C LEU A 310 -20.61 2.81 19.53
N ASP A 311 -21.01 3.62 18.55
CA ASP A 311 -22.00 3.34 17.51
C ASP A 311 -23.35 2.83 18.03
N ALA A 312 -23.70 3.09 19.28
CA ALA A 312 -24.99 2.70 19.83
C ALA A 312 -26.12 3.40 19.06
N GLY A 313 -26.95 2.62 18.35
CA GLY A 313 -28.03 3.13 17.52
C GLY A 313 -27.63 3.66 16.14
N LEU A 314 -26.35 3.56 15.73
CA LEU A 314 -25.86 4.05 14.43
C LEU A 314 -26.67 3.47 13.25
N GLY A 315 -27.04 2.19 13.32
CA GLY A 315 -27.87 1.53 12.29
C GLY A 315 -29.26 2.12 12.07
N THR A 316 -29.72 3.05 12.91
CA THR A 316 -30.99 3.78 12.71
C THR A 316 -30.83 5.02 11.82
N HIS A 317 -29.60 5.48 11.58
CA HIS A 317 -29.34 6.62 10.71
C HIS A 317 -29.68 6.26 9.25
N PRO A 318 -30.40 7.12 8.50
CA PRO A 318 -30.92 6.77 7.17
C PRO A 318 -29.85 6.46 6.12
N SER A 319 -28.60 6.93 6.32
CA SER A 319 -27.47 6.62 5.44
C SER A 319 -26.77 5.30 5.76
N ILE A 320 -27.10 4.64 6.88
CA ILE A 320 -26.46 3.38 7.30
C ILE A 320 -27.32 2.21 6.83
N ILE A 321 -26.69 1.28 6.11
CA ILE A 321 -27.36 0.08 5.57
C ILE A 321 -27.26 -1.07 6.57
N GLY A 322 -26.12 -1.21 7.25
CA GLY A 322 -25.94 -2.23 8.28
C GLY A 322 -24.71 -2.03 9.15
N GLN A 323 -24.65 -2.78 10.25
CA GLN A 323 -23.68 -2.60 11.32
C GLN A 323 -23.46 -3.89 12.13
N HIS A 324 -22.21 -4.20 12.49
CA HIS A 324 -21.84 -5.19 13.53
C HIS A 324 -20.97 -4.52 14.61
N ARG A 325 -21.47 -4.45 15.86
CA ARG A 325 -20.74 -3.86 17.00
C ARG A 325 -19.88 -4.85 17.76
N TYR A 326 -20.24 -6.14 17.73
CA TYR A 326 -19.64 -7.19 18.56
C TYR A 326 -19.77 -6.92 20.06
N ASP A 327 -20.94 -6.43 20.50
CA ASP A 327 -21.23 -6.16 21.91
C ASP A 327 -21.11 -7.43 22.75
N ASP A 328 -20.52 -7.32 23.95
CA ASP A 328 -20.34 -8.43 24.88
C ASP A 328 -21.65 -9.16 25.19
N GLY A 329 -21.59 -10.50 25.23
CA GLY A 329 -22.76 -11.34 25.49
C GLY A 329 -23.73 -11.49 24.30
N THR A 330 -23.51 -10.78 23.18
CA THR A 330 -24.29 -11.00 21.96
C THR A 330 -23.93 -12.35 21.32
N PRO A 331 -24.90 -13.23 21.04
CA PRO A 331 -24.59 -14.53 20.45
C PRO A 331 -24.04 -14.39 19.03
N ALA A 332 -23.09 -15.25 18.66
CA ALA A 332 -22.46 -15.25 17.34
C ALA A 332 -23.47 -15.34 16.18
N SER A 333 -24.60 -16.02 16.38
CA SER A 333 -25.70 -16.11 15.40
C SER A 333 -26.35 -14.77 15.04
N SER A 334 -26.08 -13.70 15.79
CA SER A 334 -26.46 -12.33 15.44
C SER A 334 -25.63 -11.79 14.28
N TYR A 335 -24.38 -12.24 14.16
CA TYR A 335 -23.41 -11.78 13.17
C TYR A 335 -23.22 -12.77 12.02
N PHE A 336 -23.41 -14.06 12.27
CA PHE A 336 -23.25 -15.13 11.28
C PHE A 336 -24.58 -15.75 10.88
N TYR A 337 -24.70 -16.06 9.60
CA TYR A 337 -25.75 -16.93 9.11
C TYR A 337 -25.43 -18.38 9.49
N THR A 338 -26.35 -19.06 10.17
CA THR A 338 -26.15 -20.40 10.77
C THR A 338 -26.85 -21.53 10.03
N GLY A 339 -27.42 -21.28 8.85
CA GLY A 339 -28.01 -22.34 8.05
C GLY A 339 -26.99 -23.08 7.18
N GLU A 340 -27.48 -23.92 6.26
CA GLU A 340 -26.63 -24.71 5.37
C GLU A 340 -25.62 -23.88 4.58
N ALA A 341 -24.44 -24.44 4.36
CA ALA A 341 -23.40 -23.82 3.56
C ALA A 341 -23.92 -23.54 2.14
N LEU A 342 -23.77 -22.29 1.69
CA LEU A 342 -24.27 -21.84 0.40
C LEU A 342 -23.14 -21.70 -0.61
N ASN A 343 -23.30 -22.30 -1.80
CA ASN A 343 -22.43 -22.00 -2.93
C ASN A 343 -22.92 -20.73 -3.62
N ILE A 344 -22.42 -19.58 -3.16
CA ILE A 344 -22.83 -18.25 -3.63
C ILE A 344 -22.57 -17.98 -5.12
N GLU A 345 -21.88 -18.88 -5.83
CA GLU A 345 -21.69 -18.77 -7.28
C GLU A 345 -22.89 -19.28 -8.09
N LEU A 346 -23.83 -20.01 -7.47
CA LEU A 346 -24.97 -20.61 -8.17
C LEU A 346 -26.17 -19.66 -8.24
N GLN A 347 -26.72 -19.50 -9.44
CA GLN A 347 -27.85 -18.59 -9.69
C GLN A 347 -29.12 -19.02 -8.93
N ASN A 348 -29.37 -20.32 -8.80
CA ASN A 348 -30.59 -20.85 -8.19
C ASN A 348 -30.76 -20.48 -6.70
N LEU A 349 -29.70 -20.03 -6.03
CA LEU A 349 -29.72 -19.57 -4.64
C LEU A 349 -30.19 -18.13 -4.47
N TYR A 350 -30.37 -17.39 -5.57
CA TYR A 350 -30.74 -15.99 -5.57
C TYR A 350 -32.19 -15.78 -5.97
N ASP A 351 -32.77 -14.71 -5.45
CA ASP A 351 -34.12 -14.24 -5.76
C ASP A 351 -34.24 -13.95 -7.27
N PRO A 352 -35.14 -14.64 -7.99
CA PRO A 352 -35.36 -14.40 -9.41
C PRO A 352 -35.75 -12.95 -9.75
N ALA A 353 -36.30 -12.19 -8.80
CA ALA A 353 -36.61 -10.77 -8.99
C ALA A 353 -35.39 -9.93 -9.37
N LEU A 354 -34.16 -10.37 -9.05
CA LEU A 354 -32.93 -9.68 -9.44
C LEU A 354 -32.76 -9.56 -10.96
N TRP A 355 -33.41 -10.44 -11.73
CA TRP A 355 -33.44 -10.45 -13.20
C TRP A 355 -34.86 -10.51 -13.77
N GLY A 356 -35.84 -9.98 -13.04
CA GLY A 356 -37.22 -9.80 -13.53
C GLY A 356 -38.15 -11.02 -13.39
N GLY A 357 -37.74 -12.06 -12.65
CA GLY A 357 -38.59 -13.19 -12.29
C GLY A 357 -39.49 -12.93 -11.07
N THR A 358 -40.27 -13.94 -10.68
CA THR A 358 -41.12 -13.89 -9.48
C THR A 358 -40.27 -13.81 -8.20
N PRO A 359 -40.54 -12.85 -7.29
CA PRO A 359 -39.79 -12.72 -6.05
C PRO A 359 -39.83 -13.96 -5.16
N ASP A 360 -38.67 -14.35 -4.63
CA ASP A 360 -38.52 -15.40 -3.62
C ASP A 360 -37.65 -14.91 -2.45
N LYS A 361 -38.31 -14.50 -1.36
CA LYS A 361 -37.65 -13.97 -0.16
C LYS A 361 -36.97 -15.04 0.69
N SER A 362 -37.09 -16.33 0.36
CA SER A 362 -36.33 -17.41 1.02
C SER A 362 -34.90 -17.52 0.49
N LYS A 363 -34.57 -16.78 -0.58
CA LYS A 363 -33.28 -16.82 -1.29
C LYS A 363 -32.41 -15.58 -1.01
N LEU A 364 -31.17 -15.61 -1.50
CA LEU A 364 -30.25 -14.48 -1.43
C LEU A 364 -30.78 -13.31 -2.30
N PRO A 365 -30.62 -12.04 -1.88
CA PRO A 365 -29.87 -11.61 -0.69
C PRO A 365 -30.70 -11.56 0.61
N HIS A 366 -32.00 -11.88 0.58
CA HIS A 366 -32.87 -11.81 1.77
C HIS A 366 -32.47 -12.81 2.86
N ARG A 367 -32.10 -14.02 2.44
CA ARG A 367 -31.65 -15.09 3.33
C ARG A 367 -30.34 -14.67 4.01
N GLY A 368 -30.37 -14.51 5.34
CA GLY A 368 -29.20 -14.10 6.12
C GLY A 368 -28.80 -12.64 5.94
N LEU A 369 -29.72 -11.78 5.49
CA LEU A 369 -29.47 -10.36 5.28
C LEU A 369 -28.80 -9.70 6.50
N GLY A 370 -27.77 -8.90 6.24
CA GLY A 370 -26.99 -8.21 7.28
C GLY A 370 -26.07 -9.12 8.09
N LYS A 371 -25.97 -10.42 7.79
CA LYS A 371 -25.07 -11.37 8.46
C LYS A 371 -23.99 -11.87 7.52
N TRP A 372 -22.88 -12.31 8.09
CA TRP A 372 -21.84 -13.02 7.37
C TRP A 372 -22.36 -14.37 6.86
N ILE A 373 -22.40 -14.51 5.55
CA ILE A 373 -22.57 -15.77 4.83
C ILE A 373 -21.21 -16.16 4.31
N ALA A 374 -20.63 -17.22 4.86
CA ALA A 374 -19.20 -17.42 4.75
C ALA A 374 -18.81 -18.88 4.53
N SER A 375 -17.66 -19.04 3.89
CA SER A 375 -16.82 -20.23 4.02
C SER A 375 -15.63 -19.81 4.90
N TRP A 376 -15.66 -20.22 6.17
CA TRP A 376 -14.50 -20.13 7.05
C TRP A 376 -13.77 -21.48 7.00
N ASP A 377 -12.44 -21.48 7.06
CA ASP A 377 -11.74 -22.72 7.38
C ASP A 377 -12.18 -23.17 8.80
N ALA A 378 -12.26 -24.48 9.04
CA ALA A 378 -12.83 -25.03 10.26
C ALA A 378 -12.17 -24.43 11.52
N GLY A 379 -12.95 -23.69 12.32
CA GLY A 379 -12.47 -23.01 13.54
C GLY A 379 -11.78 -21.66 13.32
N GLY A 380 -11.89 -21.06 12.12
CA GLY A 380 -11.15 -19.86 11.73
C GLY A 380 -11.72 -18.53 12.19
N ALA A 381 -12.98 -18.44 12.64
CA ALA A 381 -13.61 -17.19 13.06
C ALA A 381 -14.46 -17.38 14.33
N GLU A 382 -14.27 -16.52 15.33
CA GLU A 382 -15.01 -16.53 16.60
C GLU A 382 -15.32 -15.10 17.07
N VAL A 383 -16.41 -14.92 17.82
CA VAL A 383 -16.68 -13.66 18.53
C VAL A 383 -16.09 -13.77 19.92
N VAL A 384 -15.20 -12.85 20.27
CA VAL A 384 -14.60 -12.76 21.60
C VAL A 384 -15.15 -11.56 22.35
N ASN A 385 -15.38 -11.69 23.65
CA ASN A 385 -15.80 -10.59 24.52
C ASN A 385 -14.62 -9.63 24.80
N SER A 386 -14.94 -8.43 25.28
CA SER A 386 -13.97 -7.40 25.67
C SER A 386 -13.03 -7.83 26.81
N SER A 387 -13.38 -8.88 27.55
CA SER A 387 -12.56 -9.52 28.59
C SER A 387 -11.53 -10.54 28.06
N TYR A 388 -11.56 -10.86 26.77
CA TYR A 388 -10.58 -11.77 26.15
C TYR A 388 -9.15 -11.21 26.25
N ARG A 389 -8.15 -12.08 26.41
CA ARG A 389 -6.73 -11.67 26.59
C ARG A 389 -5.72 -12.49 25.77
N GLY A 390 -6.20 -13.38 24.90
CA GLY A 390 -5.31 -14.09 23.99
C GLY A 390 -4.77 -13.17 22.90
N GLU A 391 -3.61 -13.52 22.33
CA GLU A 391 -2.96 -12.77 21.24
C GLU A 391 -2.85 -11.25 21.46
N HIS A 392 -2.68 -10.84 22.73
CA HIS A 392 -2.59 -9.44 23.17
C HIS A 392 -3.78 -8.59 22.75
N PHE A 393 -4.95 -9.23 22.72
CA PHE A 393 -6.19 -8.52 22.52
C PHE A 393 -6.43 -7.51 23.65
N GLU A 394 -6.60 -6.26 23.24
CA GLU A 394 -7.18 -5.19 24.05
C GLU A 394 -8.46 -4.76 23.33
N PRO A 395 -9.60 -4.66 24.02
CA PRO A 395 -10.85 -4.25 23.39
C PRO A 395 -10.76 -2.80 22.89
N LEU A 396 -11.51 -2.49 21.83
CA LEU A 396 -11.61 -1.12 21.32
C LEU A 396 -12.19 -0.17 22.39
N ALA A 397 -13.18 -0.66 23.14
CA ALA A 397 -13.78 -0.01 24.30
C ALA A 397 -14.34 -1.07 25.26
N PRO A 398 -14.50 -0.78 26.56
CA PRO A 398 -15.17 -1.69 27.50
C PRO A 398 -16.55 -2.11 26.99
N GLY A 399 -16.86 -3.41 27.05
CA GLY A 399 -18.13 -3.96 26.56
C GLY A 399 -18.21 -4.18 25.05
N MET A 400 -17.18 -3.79 24.30
CA MET A 400 -17.05 -4.09 22.87
C MET A 400 -16.04 -5.20 22.63
N GLY A 401 -16.55 -6.36 22.23
CA GLY A 401 -15.77 -7.49 21.76
C GLY A 401 -15.26 -7.29 20.34
N ALA A 402 -14.89 -8.41 19.70
CA ALA A 402 -14.41 -8.43 18.33
C ALA A 402 -14.73 -9.76 17.63
N LEU A 403 -14.82 -9.69 16.32
CA LEU A 403 -14.60 -10.84 15.45
C LEU A 403 -13.10 -11.15 15.42
N LYS A 404 -12.70 -12.25 16.05
CA LYS A 404 -11.36 -12.81 15.93
C LYS A 404 -11.33 -13.78 14.76
N VAL A 405 -10.38 -13.59 13.86
CA VAL A 405 -10.11 -14.52 12.76
C VAL A 405 -8.68 -15.04 12.90
N ARG A 406 -8.49 -16.34 12.67
CA ARG A 406 -7.21 -17.03 12.76
C ARG A 406 -6.82 -17.65 11.43
N MET A 407 -5.55 -17.55 11.10
CA MET A 407 -4.91 -18.22 9.96
C MET A 407 -3.70 -18.99 10.46
N ASP A 408 -3.85 -20.29 10.64
CA ASP A 408 -2.78 -21.11 11.19
C ASP A 408 -1.61 -21.26 10.21
N LYS A 409 -0.43 -21.51 10.75
CA LYS A 409 0.71 -22.04 10.01
C LYS A 409 0.28 -23.36 9.36
N THR A 410 0.61 -23.50 8.08
CA THR A 410 0.28 -24.72 7.33
C THR A 410 1.05 -25.91 7.93
N PRO A 411 0.38 -27.00 8.31
CA PRO A 411 1.06 -28.18 8.86
C PRO A 411 2.12 -28.73 7.91
N GLY A 412 3.29 -29.08 8.45
CA GLY A 412 4.39 -29.67 7.68
C GLY A 412 5.14 -28.71 6.75
N ILE A 413 4.81 -27.41 6.72
CA ILE A 413 5.55 -26.44 5.92
C ILE A 413 6.97 -26.19 6.50
N GLY A 414 7.96 -26.24 5.62
CA GLY A 414 9.38 -26.03 5.91
C GLY A 414 10.18 -25.94 4.61
N ASP A 415 11.49 -25.75 4.70
CA ASP A 415 12.36 -25.74 3.52
C ASP A 415 12.25 -27.06 2.74
N GLY A 416 12.02 -26.99 1.43
CA GLY A 416 11.86 -28.16 0.55
C GLY A 416 10.45 -28.76 0.52
N ALA A 417 9.50 -28.25 1.30
CA ALA A 417 8.12 -28.73 1.25
C ALA A 417 7.47 -28.43 -0.11
N GLU A 418 6.78 -29.41 -0.70
CA GLU A 418 5.99 -29.19 -1.93
C GLU A 418 4.69 -28.45 -1.58
N VAL A 419 4.47 -27.32 -2.25
CA VAL A 419 3.27 -26.50 -2.09
C VAL A 419 2.50 -26.40 -3.42
N GLY A 420 1.18 -26.58 -3.34
CA GLY A 420 0.29 -26.36 -4.48
C GLY A 420 0.14 -24.88 -4.87
N GLN A 421 -0.65 -24.60 -5.90
CA GLN A 421 -0.90 -23.23 -6.41
C GLN A 421 -1.98 -22.46 -5.63
N SER A 422 -2.19 -22.76 -4.35
CA SER A 422 -3.19 -22.07 -3.54
C SER A 422 -2.59 -21.48 -2.28
N GLY A 423 -3.06 -20.30 -1.91
CA GLY A 423 -2.76 -19.67 -0.63
C GLY A 423 -3.32 -20.44 0.57
N THR A 424 -3.23 -19.82 1.75
CA THR A 424 -3.92 -20.30 2.96
C THR A 424 -5.07 -19.36 3.26
N LEU A 425 -6.30 -19.85 3.19
CA LEU A 425 -7.50 -19.06 3.45
C LEU A 425 -7.72 -18.91 4.97
N ALA A 426 -8.29 -17.79 5.39
CA ALA A 426 -8.72 -17.58 6.77
C ALA A 426 -10.14 -17.02 6.84
N ALA A 427 -10.44 -16.05 5.97
CA ALA A 427 -11.75 -15.45 5.82
C ALA A 427 -12.21 -15.43 4.37
N ASN A 428 -13.44 -15.89 4.14
CA ASN A 428 -14.18 -15.70 2.90
C ASN A 428 -15.66 -15.48 3.23
N GLY A 429 -15.96 -14.35 3.86
CA GLY A 429 -17.30 -13.99 4.32
C GLY A 429 -17.93 -12.90 3.47
N PHE A 430 -19.23 -13.01 3.23
CA PHE A 430 -20.02 -12.07 2.43
C PHE A 430 -21.18 -11.52 3.26
N ILE A 431 -21.38 -10.21 3.21
CA ILE A 431 -22.65 -9.57 3.61
C ILE A 431 -23.27 -9.01 2.35
N PHE A 432 -24.41 -9.55 1.94
CA PHE A 432 -25.11 -9.07 0.75
C PHE A 432 -25.90 -7.80 1.04
N LEU A 433 -25.94 -6.90 0.06
CA LEU A 433 -26.82 -5.73 0.13
C LEU A 433 -28.29 -6.16 -0.06
N PRO A 434 -29.26 -5.41 0.50
CA PRO A 434 -30.67 -5.65 0.26
C PRO A 434 -31.00 -5.70 -1.24
N GLU A 435 -32.02 -6.47 -1.65
CA GLU A 435 -32.42 -6.66 -3.06
C GLU A 435 -32.53 -5.34 -3.83
N SER A 436 -33.14 -4.31 -3.21
CA SER A 436 -33.34 -3.00 -3.83
C SER A 436 -32.04 -2.33 -4.24
N ARG A 437 -30.93 -2.62 -3.54
CA ARG A 437 -29.58 -2.07 -3.74
C ARG A 437 -28.64 -3.01 -4.48
N PHE A 438 -28.87 -4.33 -4.42
CA PHE A 438 -27.98 -5.35 -4.98
C PHE A 438 -27.70 -5.13 -6.47
N GLY A 439 -26.45 -4.87 -6.87
CA GLY A 439 -26.12 -4.61 -8.27
C GLY A 439 -26.58 -3.23 -8.78
N ARG A 440 -27.15 -2.37 -7.92
CA ARG A 440 -27.55 -0.98 -8.22
C ARG A 440 -26.76 0.06 -7.45
N GLN A 441 -26.30 -0.29 -6.25
CA GLN A 441 -25.53 0.63 -5.40
C GLN A 441 -24.28 1.09 -6.15
N GLN A 442 -24.11 2.40 -6.34
CA GLN A 442 -22.97 2.94 -7.08
C GLN A 442 -21.87 3.47 -6.16
N ARG A 443 -22.24 3.94 -4.97
CA ARG A 443 -21.30 4.48 -3.99
C ARG A 443 -21.48 3.76 -2.66
N LEU A 444 -20.42 3.37 -1.99
CA LEU A 444 -20.53 2.71 -0.68
C LEU A 444 -19.34 3.08 0.20
N PHE A 445 -19.63 3.39 1.46
CA PHE A 445 -18.65 3.50 2.53
C PHE A 445 -18.68 2.24 3.37
N VAL A 446 -17.52 1.69 3.70
CA VAL A 446 -17.36 0.54 4.58
C VAL A 446 -16.32 0.88 5.64
N ARG A 447 -16.75 1.03 6.88
CA ARG A 447 -15.89 1.32 8.03
C ARG A 447 -15.78 0.11 8.94
N TYR A 448 -14.57 -0.20 9.38
CA TYR A 448 -14.32 -1.21 10.40
C TYR A 448 -13.05 -0.88 11.20
N TYR A 449 -12.97 -1.41 12.40
CA TYR A 449 -11.76 -1.36 13.21
C TYR A 449 -10.95 -2.62 13.00
N MET A 450 -9.65 -2.48 12.76
CA MET A 450 -8.75 -3.60 12.54
C MET A 450 -7.61 -3.57 13.55
N ARG A 451 -7.31 -4.72 14.16
CA ARG A 451 -6.13 -4.96 14.99
C ARG A 451 -5.45 -6.25 14.60
N ILE A 452 -4.16 -6.17 14.26
CA ILE A 452 -3.32 -7.35 14.01
C ILE A 452 -2.88 -7.87 15.39
N GLY A 453 -3.19 -9.12 15.70
CA GLY A 453 -2.77 -9.75 16.95
C GLY A 453 -1.32 -10.21 16.88
N SER A 454 -0.60 -10.15 18.00
CA SER A 454 0.73 -10.74 18.15
C SER A 454 0.66 -12.20 18.61
N ARG A 455 1.62 -13.00 18.16
CA ARG A 455 1.79 -14.37 18.64
C ARG A 455 2.64 -14.37 19.89
N HIS A 456 2.15 -14.99 20.94
CA HIS A 456 2.86 -15.13 22.22
C HIS A 456 3.25 -13.78 22.82
N ARG A 457 3.81 -13.73 24.03
CA ARG A 457 4.17 -12.49 24.76
C ARG A 457 5.25 -11.62 24.07
N THR A 458 5.52 -11.84 22.79
CA THR A 458 6.54 -11.17 21.98
C THR A 458 5.89 -10.24 20.94
N PRO A 459 6.44 -9.04 20.71
CA PRO A 459 5.94 -8.13 19.67
C PRO A 459 5.88 -8.81 18.30
N TYR A 460 4.83 -8.54 17.53
CA TYR A 460 4.71 -9.01 16.14
C TYR A 460 5.94 -8.60 15.34
N ARG A 461 6.72 -9.57 14.84
CA ARG A 461 7.92 -9.33 14.02
C ARG A 461 8.09 -10.49 13.06
N VAL A 462 8.48 -10.19 11.81
CA VAL A 462 8.85 -11.24 10.88
C VAL A 462 10.19 -11.81 11.31
N ASN A 463 10.21 -13.10 11.61
CA ASN A 463 11.44 -13.83 11.75
C ASN A 463 11.79 -14.48 10.42
N LEU A 464 12.94 -14.11 9.84
CA LEU A 464 13.41 -14.68 8.56
C LEU A 464 13.58 -16.20 8.62
N SER A 465 13.79 -16.80 9.80
CA SER A 465 13.83 -18.26 9.94
C SER A 465 12.46 -18.92 9.72
N GLU A 466 11.37 -18.16 9.80
CA GLU A 466 10.00 -18.62 9.52
C GLU A 466 9.56 -18.35 8.08
N LYS A 467 10.41 -17.70 7.29
CA LYS A 467 10.28 -17.64 5.84
C LYS A 467 11.05 -18.83 5.28
N TYR A 468 10.34 -19.76 4.67
CA TYR A 468 10.91 -20.98 4.09
C TYR A 468 11.12 -20.85 2.59
N GLN A 469 12.03 -21.62 2.03
CA GLN A 469 12.16 -21.85 0.60
C GLN A 469 11.51 -23.19 0.27
N VAL A 470 10.33 -23.15 -0.35
CA VAL A 470 9.47 -24.30 -0.65
C VAL A 470 9.58 -24.68 -2.13
N LEU A 471 9.08 -25.85 -2.50
CA LEU A 471 8.96 -26.26 -3.90
C LEU A 471 7.55 -25.96 -4.40
N LYS A 472 7.41 -25.00 -5.30
CA LYS A 472 6.16 -24.70 -5.99
C LYS A 472 6.18 -25.40 -7.34
N GLN A 473 5.47 -26.52 -7.46
CA GLN A 473 5.50 -27.36 -8.67
C GLN A 473 6.94 -27.77 -9.02
N GLY A 474 7.70 -28.19 -8.00
CA GLY A 474 9.12 -28.54 -8.11
C GLY A 474 10.09 -27.36 -8.27
N VAL A 475 9.63 -26.10 -8.30
CA VAL A 475 10.49 -24.91 -8.42
C VAL A 475 10.74 -24.29 -7.04
N PRO A 476 12.00 -24.24 -6.57
CA PRO A 476 12.36 -23.56 -5.32
C PRO A 476 11.93 -22.09 -5.32
N THR A 477 11.10 -21.69 -4.34
CA THR A 477 10.54 -20.36 -4.19
C THR A 477 10.48 -19.98 -2.71
N TRP A 478 10.85 -18.76 -2.36
CA TRP A 478 10.63 -18.25 -1.00
C TRP A 478 9.13 -18.08 -0.72
N THR A 479 8.68 -18.56 0.43
CA THR A 479 7.32 -18.33 0.92
C THR A 479 6.99 -16.84 0.91
N ASP A 480 5.80 -16.56 0.40
CA ASP A 480 5.17 -15.26 0.48
C ASP A 480 5.09 -14.84 1.96
N CYS A 481 5.14 -13.54 2.21
CA CYS A 481 4.78 -12.96 3.50
C CYS A 481 3.75 -11.88 3.25
N ALA A 482 2.73 -12.21 2.45
CA ALA A 482 1.78 -11.28 1.88
C ALA A 482 0.46 -11.99 1.59
N GLY A 483 -0.56 -11.25 1.18
CA GLY A 483 -1.84 -11.81 0.79
C GLY A 483 -2.90 -10.73 0.62
N LYS A 484 -4.18 -11.13 0.60
CA LYS A 484 -5.30 -10.18 0.61
C LYS A 484 -5.80 -10.00 2.03
N CYS A 485 -6.20 -8.79 2.40
CA CYS A 485 -6.89 -8.48 3.63
C CYS A 485 -7.84 -7.32 3.37
N SER A 486 -9.10 -7.38 3.79
CA SER A 486 -9.98 -6.22 4.03
C SER A 486 -11.41 -6.71 4.10
N ILE A 487 -12.29 -5.78 4.48
CA ILE A 487 -13.73 -5.90 4.33
C ILE A 487 -14.13 -4.84 3.30
N GLY A 488 -14.25 -5.25 2.03
CA GLY A 488 -14.40 -4.31 0.92
C GLY A 488 -15.62 -4.59 0.04
N ALA A 489 -16.08 -3.58 -0.69
CA ALA A 489 -17.20 -3.73 -1.62
C ALA A 489 -16.82 -4.60 -2.82
N ALA A 490 -17.77 -5.37 -3.35
CA ALA A 490 -17.54 -6.18 -4.55
C ALA A 490 -18.83 -6.52 -5.31
N HIS A 491 -18.62 -6.94 -6.56
CA HIS A 491 -19.59 -7.67 -7.38
C HIS A 491 -18.87 -8.80 -8.09
N LYS A 492 -18.64 -9.89 -7.36
CA LYS A 492 -18.08 -11.13 -7.90
C LYS A 492 -19.09 -11.87 -8.78
N THR A 493 -18.64 -12.36 -9.93
CA THR A 493 -19.35 -13.32 -10.79
C THR A 493 -18.52 -14.59 -10.96
N LYS A 494 -18.96 -15.54 -11.79
CA LYS A 494 -18.15 -16.73 -12.09
C LYS A 494 -16.90 -16.40 -12.90
N ARG A 495 -16.99 -15.47 -13.86
CA ARG A 495 -15.90 -15.11 -14.78
C ARG A 495 -15.06 -13.91 -14.33
N GLY A 496 -15.46 -13.19 -13.28
CA GLY A 496 -14.69 -12.05 -12.79
C GLY A 496 -15.07 -11.53 -11.42
N GLY A 497 -14.42 -10.44 -11.01
CA GLY A 497 -14.51 -9.90 -9.64
C GLY A 497 -13.78 -10.76 -8.60
N ASN A 498 -12.74 -11.48 -9.03
CA ASN A 498 -11.82 -12.22 -8.17
C ASN A 498 -10.36 -11.96 -8.61
N SER A 499 -9.41 -12.65 -7.98
CA SER A 499 -7.98 -12.46 -8.22
C SER A 499 -7.61 -12.53 -9.70
N GLY A 500 -7.01 -11.46 -10.21
CA GLY A 500 -6.59 -11.32 -11.62
C GLY A 500 -7.71 -11.31 -12.67
N THR A 501 -8.98 -11.20 -12.29
CA THR A 501 -10.12 -11.30 -13.23
C THR A 501 -11.16 -10.19 -13.06
N ALA A 502 -10.86 -9.16 -12.26
CA ALA A 502 -11.72 -7.99 -12.09
C ALA A 502 -11.63 -7.04 -13.29
N GLY A 503 -12.68 -6.23 -13.45
CA GLY A 503 -12.76 -5.17 -14.44
C GLY A 503 -13.70 -5.47 -15.60
N GLY A 504 -14.02 -4.41 -16.35
CA GLY A 504 -14.91 -4.49 -17.52
C GLY A 504 -16.30 -5.07 -17.20
N GLY A 505 -16.86 -5.83 -18.13
CA GLY A 505 -18.17 -6.50 -17.97
C GLY A 505 -18.13 -7.80 -17.15
N TYR A 506 -16.98 -8.15 -16.53
CA TYR A 506 -16.78 -9.45 -15.87
C TYR A 506 -17.18 -9.45 -14.39
N GLY A 507 -17.23 -8.29 -13.73
CA GLY A 507 -17.35 -8.15 -12.27
C GLY A 507 -16.10 -7.52 -11.67
N TRP A 508 -16.17 -7.09 -10.42
CA TRP A 508 -15.10 -6.31 -9.77
C TRP A 508 -15.04 -6.56 -8.27
N THR A 509 -13.93 -6.15 -7.65
CA THR A 509 -13.71 -6.31 -6.21
C THR A 509 -12.77 -5.22 -5.69
N LEU A 510 -13.10 -4.64 -4.54
CA LEU A 510 -12.25 -3.68 -3.85
C LEU A 510 -11.62 -4.34 -2.61
N ARG A 511 -10.68 -5.27 -2.84
CA ARG A 511 -9.88 -5.88 -1.75
C ARG A 511 -8.62 -5.07 -1.51
N ARG A 512 -8.10 -5.11 -0.28
CA ARG A 512 -6.72 -4.68 0.02
C ARG A 512 -5.79 -5.88 0.08
N GLU A 513 -4.51 -5.60 0.00
CA GLU A 513 -3.40 -6.50 0.19
C GLU A 513 -2.68 -6.14 1.49
N PHE A 514 -2.06 -7.15 2.10
CA PHE A 514 -1.05 -6.96 3.12
C PHE A 514 0.26 -7.59 2.69
N TYR A 515 1.35 -7.09 3.24
CA TYR A 515 2.65 -7.74 3.23
C TYR A 515 3.33 -7.43 4.55
N ASP A 516 3.94 -8.46 5.14
CA ASP A 516 4.77 -8.27 6.29
C ASP A 516 5.99 -7.44 5.93
N MET A 517 6.30 -6.46 6.76
CA MET A 517 7.49 -5.65 6.59
C MET A 517 8.72 -6.41 7.07
N VAL A 518 9.40 -7.07 6.13
CA VAL A 518 10.71 -7.69 6.34
C VAL A 518 11.76 -6.57 6.40
N ALA A 519 12.03 -6.08 7.59
CA ALA A 519 12.95 -4.99 7.85
C ALA A 519 13.72 -5.24 9.15
N ASP A 520 14.68 -4.36 9.47
CA ASP A 520 15.41 -4.45 10.74
C ASP A 520 14.48 -4.45 11.95
N PRO A 521 14.87 -5.13 13.05
CA PRO A 521 14.18 -5.05 14.33
C PRO A 521 13.85 -3.62 14.82
N ASP A 522 14.64 -2.63 14.46
CA ASP A 522 14.46 -1.22 14.81
C ASP A 522 14.17 -0.32 13.60
N SER A 523 13.88 -0.93 12.45
CA SER A 523 13.36 -0.22 11.28
C SER A 523 12.00 0.39 11.60
N PRO A 524 11.71 1.61 11.14
CA PRO A 524 10.40 2.22 11.31
C PRO A 524 9.26 1.45 10.62
N ALA A 525 9.56 0.55 9.66
CA ALA A 525 8.54 -0.32 9.07
C ALA A 525 8.31 -1.63 9.86
N ALA A 526 9.15 -1.94 10.85
CA ALA A 526 9.11 -3.21 11.54
C ALA A 526 7.85 -3.39 12.39
N GLY A 527 7.41 -4.66 12.49
CA GLY A 527 6.32 -5.06 13.37
C GLY A 527 4.92 -4.62 12.93
N GLY A 528 4.74 -4.40 11.63
CA GLY A 528 3.45 -4.14 11.03
C GLY A 528 3.29 -4.76 9.65
N TRP A 529 2.10 -4.57 9.09
CA TRP A 529 1.79 -4.89 7.70
C TRP A 529 1.84 -3.64 6.86
N GLY A 530 2.57 -3.70 5.75
CA GLY A 530 2.35 -2.77 4.67
C GLY A 530 0.99 -3.03 4.03
N ASN A 531 0.29 -1.97 3.65
CA ASN A 531 -1.09 -2.06 3.18
C ASN A 531 -1.28 -1.36 1.83
N ALA A 532 -1.99 -2.02 0.91
CA ALA A 532 -2.21 -1.54 -0.44
C ALA A 532 -3.54 -2.03 -1.01
N TRP A 533 -4.02 -1.41 -2.07
CA TRP A 533 -5.12 -1.93 -2.88
C TRP A 533 -4.69 -3.10 -3.74
N SER A 534 -5.60 -4.05 -3.92
CA SER A 534 -5.44 -5.22 -4.78
C SER A 534 -5.71 -4.90 -6.26
N PHE A 535 -5.25 -3.76 -6.77
CA PHE A 535 -5.57 -3.38 -8.16
C PHE A 535 -4.90 -4.27 -9.22
N TYR A 536 -3.97 -5.14 -8.81
CA TYR A 536 -3.54 -6.29 -9.60
C TYR A 536 -4.70 -7.15 -10.13
N ASP A 537 -5.86 -7.13 -9.47
CA ASP A 537 -7.02 -7.89 -9.90
C ASP A 537 -7.63 -7.37 -11.22
N TYR A 538 -7.40 -6.10 -11.57
CA TYR A 538 -8.06 -5.39 -12.67
C TYR A 538 -7.38 -5.60 -14.02
N GLN A 539 -7.24 -6.87 -14.43
CA GLN A 539 -6.57 -7.25 -15.68
C GLN A 539 -7.50 -7.18 -16.90
N ASN A 540 -8.82 -7.20 -16.68
CA ASN A 540 -9.84 -7.17 -17.73
C ASN A 540 -10.39 -5.76 -18.01
N ASN A 541 -9.74 -4.73 -17.47
CA ASN A 541 -10.20 -3.36 -17.66
C ASN A 541 -9.95 -2.84 -19.09
N PRO A 542 -10.74 -1.83 -19.52
CA PRO A 542 -10.55 -1.18 -20.82
C PRO A 542 -9.14 -0.59 -21.01
N PRO A 543 -8.72 -0.32 -22.26
CA PRO A 543 -7.46 0.33 -22.57
C PRO A 543 -7.25 1.61 -21.75
N GLY A 544 -6.03 1.81 -21.23
CA GLY A 544 -5.69 2.95 -20.37
C GLY A 544 -6.08 2.77 -18.89
N HIS A 545 -6.86 1.74 -18.55
CA HIS A 545 -7.35 1.50 -17.19
C HIS A 545 -7.00 0.11 -16.64
N ASN A 546 -6.07 -0.61 -17.26
CA ASN A 546 -5.51 -1.84 -16.69
C ASN A 546 -4.55 -1.48 -15.54
N TYR A 547 -5.05 -1.61 -14.31
CA TYR A 547 -4.30 -1.21 -13.12
C TYR A 547 -3.27 -2.24 -12.69
N ALA A 548 -3.36 -3.48 -13.16
CA ALA A 548 -2.44 -4.53 -12.78
C ALA A 548 -1.01 -4.30 -13.28
N GLY A 549 -0.85 -3.55 -14.37
CA GLY A 549 0.44 -3.19 -14.95
C GLY A 549 1.05 -1.89 -14.42
N ILE A 550 0.37 -1.16 -13.51
CA ILE A 550 0.88 0.11 -13.00
C ILE A 550 2.04 -0.16 -12.02
N GLY A 551 3.25 0.19 -12.44
CA GLY A 551 4.48 0.04 -11.65
C GLY A 551 4.70 1.12 -10.57
N ASP A 552 3.81 2.11 -10.48
CA ASP A 552 3.86 3.12 -9.43
C ASP A 552 3.31 2.56 -8.12
N ARG A 553 4.17 2.36 -7.12
CA ARG A 553 3.81 1.77 -5.83
C ARG A 553 2.81 2.63 -5.06
N ALA A 554 2.86 3.96 -5.19
CA ALA A 554 1.90 4.84 -4.53
C ALA A 554 0.50 4.79 -5.15
N PHE A 555 0.37 4.27 -6.38
CA PHE A 555 -0.94 4.03 -6.97
C PHE A 555 -1.69 2.94 -6.20
N HIS A 556 -0.98 2.01 -5.57
CA HIS A 556 -1.58 0.89 -4.85
C HIS A 556 -1.54 1.10 -3.34
N SER A 557 -0.42 1.57 -2.79
CA SER A 557 -0.21 1.61 -1.34
C SER A 557 -0.96 2.73 -0.64
N LEU A 558 -1.45 2.46 0.58
CA LEU A 558 -2.16 3.46 1.38
C LEU A 558 -1.27 4.60 1.88
N GLY A 559 0.06 4.43 1.91
CA GLY A 559 1.00 5.50 2.28
C GLY A 559 1.12 6.64 1.27
N GLN A 560 0.31 6.63 0.21
CA GLN A 560 0.31 7.63 -0.88
C GLN A 560 0.29 9.07 -0.34
N ARG A 561 -0.53 9.36 0.67
CA ARG A 561 -0.65 10.70 1.27
C ARG A 561 0.25 10.82 2.50
N GLY A 562 1.53 11.11 2.27
CA GLY A 562 2.47 11.43 3.34
C GLY A 562 2.75 10.30 4.35
N GLY A 563 2.66 9.04 3.89
CA GLY A 563 3.00 7.86 4.68
C GLY A 563 1.94 7.36 5.67
N LEU A 564 0.81 8.05 5.80
CA LEU A 564 -0.31 7.59 6.64
C LEU A 564 -0.89 6.27 6.11
N GLY A 565 -1.16 5.30 6.99
CA GLY A 565 -1.77 4.02 6.59
C GLY A 565 -0.87 3.07 5.79
N GLY A 566 0.31 3.53 5.36
CA GLY A 566 1.27 2.70 4.62
C GLY A 566 1.84 1.53 5.42
N VAL A 567 1.83 1.62 6.76
CA VAL A 567 2.12 0.52 7.69
C VAL A 567 1.07 0.52 8.80
N LEU A 568 0.45 -0.63 9.05
CA LEU A 568 -0.41 -0.89 10.19
C LEU A 568 0.35 -1.78 11.18
N TYR A 569 0.77 -1.21 12.31
CA TYR A 569 1.52 -1.93 13.35
C TYR A 569 0.60 -2.83 14.17
N ALA A 570 1.11 -3.98 14.60
CA ALA A 570 0.36 -4.89 15.44
C ALA A 570 0.02 -4.32 16.82
N ASP A 571 -0.90 -5.00 17.49
CA ASP A 571 -1.36 -4.71 18.84
C ASP A 571 -1.95 -3.29 18.97
N ARG A 572 -2.58 -2.81 17.90
CA ARG A 572 -3.24 -1.49 17.83
C ARG A 572 -4.51 -1.55 17.00
N TRP A 573 -5.49 -0.75 17.38
CA TRP A 573 -6.69 -0.53 16.59
C TRP A 573 -6.47 0.60 15.59
N TYR A 574 -6.90 0.37 14.36
CA TYR A 574 -7.04 1.41 13.33
C TYR A 574 -8.48 1.44 12.86
N CYS A 575 -9.09 2.61 12.85
CA CYS A 575 -10.33 2.83 12.12
C CYS A 575 -9.99 2.90 10.64
N VAL A 576 -10.37 1.88 9.88
CA VAL A 576 -10.23 1.86 8.42
C VAL A 576 -11.59 2.12 7.82
N GLU A 577 -11.68 3.12 6.94
CA GLU A 577 -12.88 3.35 6.15
C GLU A 577 -12.54 3.41 4.67
N GLU A 578 -13.21 2.57 3.89
CA GLU A 578 -13.04 2.45 2.45
C GLU A 578 -14.27 3.06 1.77
N GLU A 579 -14.04 3.93 0.79
CA GLU A 579 -15.08 4.41 -0.12
C GLU A 579 -14.82 3.85 -1.52
N ILE A 580 -15.89 3.37 -2.14
CA ILE A 580 -15.94 3.24 -3.59
C ILE A 580 -17.06 4.10 -4.15
N LYS A 581 -16.78 4.80 -5.25
CA LYS A 581 -17.75 5.31 -6.21
C LYS A 581 -17.47 4.64 -7.54
N LEU A 582 -18.40 3.80 -8.00
CA LEU A 582 -18.29 3.15 -9.29
C LEU A 582 -18.41 4.17 -10.42
N ASN A 583 -17.76 3.85 -11.52
CA ASN A 583 -17.87 4.64 -12.72
C ASN A 583 -19.26 4.54 -13.37
N SER A 584 -19.59 5.56 -14.14
CA SER A 584 -20.77 5.64 -14.99
C SER A 584 -20.62 4.74 -16.22
N VAL A 585 -21.75 4.21 -16.71
CA VAL A 585 -21.86 3.29 -17.85
C VAL A 585 -23.03 3.65 -18.78
N ASP A 586 -23.52 4.88 -18.68
CA ASP A 586 -24.65 5.43 -19.43
C ASP A 586 -24.24 6.03 -20.78
N GLN A 587 -22.94 6.28 -20.99
CA GLN A 587 -22.40 6.87 -22.22
C GLN A 587 -21.50 5.88 -22.98
N PRO A 588 -21.49 5.94 -24.33
CA PRO A 588 -20.58 5.14 -25.14
C PRO A 588 -19.13 5.56 -24.86
N ALA A 589 -18.29 4.57 -24.59
CA ALA A 589 -16.87 4.79 -24.35
C ALA A 589 -16.15 5.20 -25.65
N ILE A 590 -15.27 6.19 -25.54
CA ILE A 590 -14.42 6.69 -26.61
C ILE A 590 -12.96 6.49 -26.23
N VAL A 591 -12.18 5.84 -27.10
CA VAL A 591 -10.74 5.63 -26.94
C VAL A 591 -10.03 6.25 -28.15
N ASN A 592 -9.12 7.19 -27.90
CA ASN A 592 -8.39 7.92 -28.95
C ASN A 592 -9.30 8.55 -30.01
N GLY A 593 -10.43 9.12 -29.57
CA GLY A 593 -11.41 9.77 -30.44
C GLY A 593 -12.31 8.82 -31.24
N GLN A 594 -12.20 7.50 -31.04
CA GLN A 594 -13.02 6.50 -31.72
C GLN A 594 -13.90 5.71 -30.74
N PRO A 595 -15.06 5.19 -31.18
CA PRO A 595 -15.87 4.33 -30.33
C PRO A 595 -15.09 3.09 -29.88
N HIS A 596 -15.12 2.80 -28.59
CA HIS A 596 -14.49 1.60 -28.04
C HIS A 596 -15.38 0.38 -28.33
N LEU A 597 -14.94 -0.45 -29.27
CA LEU A 597 -15.63 -1.68 -29.68
C LEU A 597 -14.85 -2.91 -29.23
N ILE A 598 -15.55 -3.91 -28.68
CA ILE A 598 -15.01 -5.26 -28.46
C ILE A 598 -15.83 -6.21 -29.33
N ASN A 599 -15.17 -6.90 -30.25
CA ASN A 599 -15.82 -7.80 -31.22
C ASN A 599 -16.99 -7.13 -31.98
N GLY A 600 -16.81 -5.85 -32.36
CA GLY A 600 -17.83 -5.06 -33.04
C GLY A 600 -18.95 -4.52 -32.13
N VAL A 601 -18.90 -4.79 -30.83
CA VAL A 601 -19.92 -4.34 -29.87
C VAL A 601 -19.45 -3.11 -29.11
N GLN A 602 -20.27 -2.05 -29.15
CA GLN A 602 -20.04 -0.81 -28.42
C GLN A 602 -19.92 -1.05 -26.92
N GLN A 603 -18.85 -0.53 -26.32
CA GLN A 603 -18.66 -0.54 -24.88
C GLN A 603 -19.14 0.77 -24.24
N TYR A 604 -19.58 0.70 -22.99
CA TYR A 604 -20.03 1.85 -22.21
C TYR A 604 -19.28 1.92 -20.89
N TRP A 605 -18.58 3.04 -20.69
CA TRP A 605 -17.89 3.40 -19.46
C TRP A 605 -17.39 4.85 -19.56
N THR A 606 -17.40 5.54 -18.44
CA THR A 606 -16.77 6.87 -18.24
C THR A 606 -15.68 6.73 -17.18
N ALA A 607 -14.55 7.42 -17.31
CA ALA A 607 -13.51 7.43 -16.29
C ALA A 607 -13.82 8.45 -15.18
N ASP A 608 -14.84 8.17 -14.37
CA ASP A 608 -15.34 9.05 -13.29
C ASP A 608 -15.53 8.35 -11.94
N GLY A 609 -15.07 7.11 -11.82
CA GLY A 609 -15.06 6.37 -10.57
C GLY A 609 -14.01 6.87 -9.59
N GLU A 610 -14.19 6.58 -8.31
CA GLU A 610 -13.33 7.04 -7.23
C GLU A 610 -13.12 5.92 -6.20
N VAL A 611 -11.92 5.85 -5.65
CA VAL A 611 -11.57 5.01 -4.49
C VAL A 611 -10.86 5.88 -3.47
N ARG A 612 -11.33 5.84 -2.22
CA ARG A 612 -10.67 6.52 -1.10
C ARG A 612 -10.52 5.58 0.09
N CYS A 613 -9.49 5.85 0.91
CA CYS A 613 -9.33 5.19 2.20
C CYS A 613 -8.97 6.23 3.26
N TRP A 614 -9.66 6.16 4.40
CA TRP A 614 -9.28 6.89 5.61
C TRP A 614 -8.68 5.92 6.62
N VAL A 615 -7.71 6.42 7.37
CA VAL A 615 -7.16 5.77 8.57
C VAL A 615 -7.32 6.74 9.72
N ASP A 616 -8.05 6.33 10.75
CA ASP A 616 -8.36 7.14 11.94
C ASP A 616 -8.96 8.51 11.59
N GLY A 617 -9.82 8.52 10.58
CA GLY A 617 -10.53 9.71 10.11
C GLY A 617 -9.74 10.62 9.17
N ARG A 618 -8.45 10.33 8.92
CA ARG A 618 -7.63 11.11 7.97
C ARG A 618 -7.54 10.41 6.64
N LEU A 619 -7.64 11.17 5.54
CA LEU A 619 -7.53 10.62 4.20
C LEU A 619 -6.10 10.12 3.96
N ALA A 620 -5.94 8.80 3.78
CA ALA A 620 -4.66 8.16 3.54
C ALA A 620 -4.41 7.91 2.05
N TYR A 621 -5.48 7.67 1.30
CA TYR A 621 -5.41 7.33 -0.12
C TYR A 621 -6.58 7.93 -0.90
N GLU A 622 -6.29 8.38 -2.12
CA GLU A 622 -7.29 8.79 -3.09
C GLU A 622 -6.86 8.43 -4.53
N SER A 623 -7.80 7.88 -5.30
CA SER A 623 -7.68 7.77 -6.75
C SER A 623 -9.02 8.08 -7.40
N THR A 624 -8.99 8.98 -8.37
CA THR A 624 -10.15 9.45 -9.14
C THR A 624 -9.97 9.12 -10.62
N GLY A 625 -11.07 9.13 -11.37
CA GLY A 625 -11.04 8.75 -12.78
C GLY A 625 -10.86 7.25 -13.00
N MET A 626 -11.30 6.47 -12.00
CA MET A 626 -11.22 5.01 -12.03
C MET A 626 -12.32 4.43 -12.92
N VAL A 627 -12.04 3.30 -13.56
CA VAL A 627 -13.01 2.46 -14.29
C VAL A 627 -12.98 1.08 -13.63
N MET A 628 -14.09 0.68 -13.04
CA MET A 628 -14.23 -0.60 -12.33
C MET A 628 -15.11 -1.59 -13.10
N ARG A 629 -15.99 -1.08 -13.95
CA ARG A 629 -16.99 -1.85 -14.70
C ARG A 629 -17.26 -1.25 -16.08
N SER A 630 -17.78 -2.07 -16.98
CA SER A 630 -18.28 -1.62 -18.29
C SER A 630 -19.50 -2.43 -18.72
N LEU A 631 -20.24 -1.90 -19.70
CA LEU A 631 -21.28 -2.64 -20.43
C LEU A 631 -20.85 -2.87 -21.90
N PRO A 632 -21.38 -3.91 -22.57
CA PRO A 632 -22.28 -4.94 -22.05
C PRO A 632 -21.59 -5.90 -21.06
N LEU A 633 -22.41 -6.58 -20.26
CA LEU A 633 -21.93 -7.59 -19.33
C LEU A 633 -21.47 -8.86 -20.04
N VAL A 634 -20.47 -9.51 -19.46
CA VAL A 634 -19.98 -10.79 -19.95
C VAL A 634 -20.96 -11.89 -19.55
N THR A 635 -21.42 -12.65 -20.54
CA THR A 635 -22.26 -13.84 -20.33
C THR A 635 -21.54 -14.84 -19.43
N GLN A 636 -22.24 -15.34 -18.41
CA GLN A 636 -21.73 -16.34 -17.49
C GLN A 636 -22.12 -17.76 -17.95
N PRO A 637 -21.40 -18.82 -17.52
CA PRO A 637 -21.80 -20.18 -17.83
C PRO A 637 -23.19 -20.51 -17.24
N PRO A 638 -24.00 -21.36 -17.88
CA PRO A 638 -25.34 -21.70 -17.40
C PRO A 638 -25.34 -22.19 -15.94
N GLY A 639 -26.33 -21.76 -15.16
CA GLY A 639 -26.48 -22.14 -13.75
C GLY A 639 -25.64 -21.31 -12.76
N TYR A 640 -24.69 -20.50 -13.23
CA TYR A 640 -23.92 -19.58 -12.39
C TYR A 640 -24.57 -18.20 -12.34
N LEU A 641 -24.32 -17.49 -11.23
CA LEU A 641 -24.80 -16.13 -11.01
C LEU A 641 -24.37 -15.22 -12.18
N PRO A 642 -25.33 -14.68 -12.97
CA PRO A 642 -25.01 -13.72 -14.01
C PRO A 642 -24.47 -12.43 -13.39
N GLY A 643 -23.81 -11.58 -14.18
CA GLY A 643 -23.64 -10.19 -13.78
C GLY A 643 -25.02 -9.55 -13.61
N ILE A 644 -25.29 -8.97 -12.44
CA ILE A 644 -26.62 -8.44 -12.13
C ILE A 644 -26.67 -6.94 -12.43
N ARG A 645 -27.68 -6.55 -13.21
CA ARG A 645 -27.99 -5.15 -13.57
C ARG A 645 -26.79 -4.50 -14.26
N GLU A 646 -26.20 -3.47 -13.67
CA GLU A 646 -25.04 -2.76 -14.23
C GLU A 646 -23.76 -3.05 -13.44
N LEU A 647 -23.67 -4.20 -12.75
CA LEU A 647 -22.58 -4.49 -11.81
C LEU A 647 -22.39 -3.42 -10.72
N GLY A 648 -23.48 -2.87 -10.16
CA GLY A 648 -23.39 -2.09 -8.91
C GLY A 648 -22.91 -2.96 -7.74
N VAL A 649 -22.69 -2.40 -6.55
CA VAL A 649 -22.27 -3.20 -5.38
C VAL A 649 -23.31 -4.28 -5.07
N ALA A 650 -22.86 -5.52 -4.95
CA ALA A 650 -23.71 -6.66 -4.61
C ALA A 650 -23.53 -7.07 -3.14
N HIS A 651 -22.29 -6.99 -2.65
CA HIS A 651 -21.93 -7.42 -1.31
C HIS A 651 -20.69 -6.69 -0.80
N ILE A 652 -20.51 -6.77 0.50
CA ILE A 652 -19.23 -6.52 1.16
C ILE A 652 -18.58 -7.88 1.41
N TRP A 653 -17.29 -7.97 1.11
CA TRP A 653 -16.52 -9.19 1.13
C TRP A 653 -15.37 -9.07 2.13
N PHE A 654 -15.43 -9.85 3.19
CA PHE A 654 -14.27 -10.10 4.04
C PHE A 654 -13.44 -11.24 3.44
N ASN A 655 -12.35 -10.86 2.79
CA ASN A 655 -11.40 -11.82 2.26
C ASN A 655 -10.04 -11.62 2.89
N TRP A 656 -9.62 -12.60 3.69
CA TRP A 656 -8.29 -12.64 4.27
C TRP A 656 -7.66 -13.99 4.00
N PHE A 657 -6.58 -13.98 3.23
CA PHE A 657 -5.80 -15.16 2.91
C PHE A 657 -4.34 -14.79 2.69
N HIS A 658 -3.45 -15.73 2.97
CA HIS A 658 -2.03 -15.60 2.69
C HIS A 658 -1.69 -16.12 1.31
N GLY A 659 -0.81 -15.40 0.62
CA GLY A 659 -0.16 -15.80 -0.61
C GLY A 659 -1.10 -15.72 -1.81
N GLY A 660 -1.23 -16.86 -2.47
CA GLY A 660 -1.73 -16.98 -3.84
C GLY A 660 -0.83 -17.91 -4.66
N LEU A 661 0.43 -18.07 -4.19
CA LEU A 661 1.41 -18.95 -4.82
C LEU A 661 2.16 -19.83 -3.82
N THR A 662 2.25 -19.43 -2.54
CA THR A 662 2.74 -20.29 -1.46
C THR A 662 1.77 -20.35 -0.28
N LYS A 663 2.09 -21.23 0.68
CA LYS A 663 1.31 -21.48 1.89
C LYS A 663 1.81 -20.64 3.06
N ASN A 664 0.89 -20.31 3.98
CA ASN A 664 1.20 -19.56 5.19
C ASN A 664 2.17 -20.34 6.07
N SER A 665 3.34 -19.77 6.32
CA SER A 665 4.39 -20.38 7.15
C SER A 665 4.29 -20.03 8.63
N ILE A 666 3.33 -19.18 9.01
CA ILE A 666 3.35 -18.49 10.29
C ILE A 666 1.93 -18.22 10.82
N ASP A 667 1.58 -18.49 12.09
CA ASP A 667 0.20 -18.30 12.59
C ASP A 667 -0.30 -16.84 12.52
N ARG A 668 -1.55 -16.50 12.29
CA ARG A 668 -1.93 -15.07 12.26
C ARG A 668 -3.27 -14.91 12.90
N VAL A 669 -3.44 -13.80 13.60
CA VAL A 669 -4.72 -13.42 14.19
C VAL A 669 -5.03 -11.99 13.82
N LEU A 670 -6.28 -11.79 13.40
CA LEU A 670 -6.85 -10.50 13.07
C LEU A 670 -8.10 -10.30 13.91
N PHE A 671 -8.22 -9.15 14.54
CA PHE A 671 -9.42 -8.74 15.23
C PHE A 671 -10.11 -7.64 14.44
N ILE A 672 -11.42 -7.79 14.26
CA ILE A 672 -12.29 -6.81 13.63
C ILE A 672 -13.37 -6.40 14.62
N SER A 673 -13.63 -5.10 14.74
CA SER A 673 -14.77 -4.58 15.53
C SER A 673 -15.43 -3.40 14.84
N GLY A 674 -16.60 -2.96 15.34
CA GLY A 674 -17.31 -1.77 14.86
C GLY A 674 -17.45 -1.68 13.33
N LEU A 675 -17.92 -2.76 12.67
CA LEU A 675 -18.21 -2.74 11.24
C LEU A 675 -19.48 -1.91 11.01
N ALA A 676 -19.45 -1.00 10.05
CA ALA A 676 -20.61 -0.26 9.56
C ALA A 676 -20.45 0.01 8.06
N TYR A 677 -21.56 0.09 7.33
CA TYR A 677 -21.54 0.40 5.91
C TYR A 677 -22.77 1.17 5.46
N GLY A 678 -22.61 2.06 4.50
CA GLY A 678 -23.65 3.03 4.15
C GLY A 678 -23.34 3.93 2.95
N ASP A 679 -24.24 4.88 2.73
CA ASP A 679 -24.24 5.83 1.61
C ASP A 679 -23.44 7.11 1.89
N ALA A 680 -23.01 7.31 3.14
CA ALA A 680 -22.29 8.51 3.58
C ALA A 680 -21.08 8.14 4.44
N TYR A 681 -20.12 9.07 4.49
CA TYR A 681 -18.94 8.94 5.34
C TYR A 681 -19.33 8.71 6.80
N ILE A 682 -18.87 7.58 7.35
CA ILE A 682 -19.22 7.09 8.68
C ILE A 682 -18.30 7.72 9.71
N GLY A 683 -17.01 7.78 9.41
CA GLY A 683 -15.95 8.30 10.26
C GLY A 683 -15.62 7.43 11.47
N PRO A 684 -14.60 7.86 12.24
CA PRO A 684 -14.27 7.22 13.50
C PRO A 684 -15.44 7.23 14.48
N MET A 685 -15.61 6.12 15.18
CA MET A 685 -16.47 5.97 16.34
C MET A 685 -16.09 6.99 17.42
N LYS A 686 -17.11 7.55 18.06
CA LYS A 686 -16.96 8.32 19.30
C LYS A 686 -16.78 7.34 20.46
N ILE A 687 -15.53 7.18 20.91
CA ILE A 687 -15.12 6.29 22.02
C ILE A 687 -15.31 6.97 23.37
#